data_AF-A0A5E4M2W7-F1
#
_entry.id   AF-A0A5E4M2W7-F1
#
_cell.length_a   1.000
_cell.length_b   1.000
_cell.length_c   1.000
_cell.angle_alpha   90.00
_cell.angle_beta   90.00
_cell.angle_gamma   90.00
#
_symmetry.space_group_name_H-M   'P 1'
#
loop_
_entity.id
_entity.type
_entity.pdbx_description
1 polymer ?
#
loop_
_entity_poly.entity_id
_entity_poly.type
_entity_poly.pdbx_seq_one_letter_code
_entity_poly.pdbx_strand_id
1 'polypeptide(L)'
;MFYRMCRDALQLQHPPPASVEVRSAYKKYSSSAIVLRGVSLTVRRNTIYGLLGPSGCGKTTLLNCIVGQTKLDNGIINLESNGIDDIGYMPQDLCLDPLLSIEEIFIYFGTIFGLSRNEIITRYKYFNNLFDLPPRNMLINNLSGGQQRRVSLAIALLHNPTLLILDEPTVGLDPILSEKIWLHLSDLSSEGKTIIITTHYIEEARRAHTVGMMRSGVILSEDAPENLMKCYGCSSLEDVFLKLCMIDTSKVIHKTSLPIDDEIQKKLLPLDSNKKFETRRFRAQMLKNRFLLWRNKQMTYLMLCLPVIITVFFNMAIGSDPKNINIGIINEEIDFRNCVNFTYKHNNNCFLDDKMYGSCQLIYQLNKRTYKIKNYNDIEDAKRSIKKNKIWALLRFNFNYTESLKNRVSTGRDSTDDVIDHSFLEFWVDDSDRYMSILIERDVTLSLSDALKNLVGSCNDSLDKVISYPIKIHDAIYGSNSGSFTQFVAPGTVCICMFFLPIIFTTFVMLDEQNDGILDRVLTSGMTYLEIALAHSVVQFTYICIQAIEILIIMYIFYGNPFIGSVTIGFSLLIVIGITGMIYGFVLALANDSHFAAGFAGIGSNFLLMCACGFIWPTQGARHFVKYTNKFVPITLAIEALRGITMRGWSFDHKAVYMGFISMFIWALIFYIISYALYKSKKGTWRKV
;
A
#
# COMPACT_ATOMS: atom_id res chain seq x y z
N MET A 1 49.95 -1.21 -40.28
CA MET A 1 50.52 0.08 -40.74
C MET A 1 49.43 1.07 -41.16
N PHE A 2 48.51 0.72 -42.07
CA PHE A 2 47.35 1.56 -42.46
C PHE A 2 46.46 2.04 -41.29
N TYR A 3 46.26 1.20 -40.27
CA TYR A 3 45.44 1.53 -39.07
C TYR A 3 46.04 2.65 -38.18
N ARG A 4 47.38 2.84 -38.21
CA ARG A 4 48.04 3.95 -37.50
C ARG A 4 47.97 5.25 -38.31
N MET A 5 48.07 5.16 -39.64
CA MET A 5 48.03 6.34 -40.52
C MET A 5 46.69 7.09 -40.51
N CYS A 6 45.52 6.43 -40.46
CA CYS A 6 44.25 7.17 -40.29
C CYS A 6 44.13 7.80 -38.90
N ARG A 7 44.71 7.20 -37.85
CA ARG A 7 44.67 7.73 -36.48
C ARG A 7 45.52 8.99 -36.32
N ASP A 8 46.68 9.02 -36.97
CA ASP A 8 47.64 10.12 -36.88
C ASP A 8 47.29 11.29 -37.84
N ALA A 9 46.55 11.03 -38.93
CA ALA A 9 46.10 12.07 -39.86
C ALA A 9 44.94 12.96 -39.33
N LEU A 10 44.26 12.55 -38.26
CA LEU A 10 43.09 13.25 -37.69
C LEU A 10 43.43 14.18 -36.50
N GLN A 11 44.69 14.24 -36.05
CA GLN A 11 45.06 14.98 -34.83
C GLN A 11 45.43 16.46 -35.02
N LEU A 12 45.34 17.01 -36.24
CA LEU A 12 45.84 18.37 -36.55
C LEU A 12 44.78 19.47 -36.73
N GLN A 13 43.55 19.28 -36.25
CA GLN A 13 42.57 20.37 -36.13
C GLN A 13 42.08 20.45 -34.69
N HIS A 14 42.15 21.64 -34.08
CA HIS A 14 41.48 21.89 -32.81
C HIS A 14 40.04 21.39 -32.90
N PRO A 15 39.62 20.42 -32.06
CA PRO A 15 38.28 19.87 -32.19
C PRO A 15 37.27 20.97 -31.89
N PRO A 16 36.22 21.13 -32.72
CA PRO A 16 35.14 22.05 -32.42
C PRO A 16 34.52 21.71 -31.05
N PRO A 17 33.90 22.68 -30.36
CA PRO A 17 33.38 22.47 -29.02
C PRO A 17 32.40 21.29 -28.98
N ALA A 18 32.61 20.37 -28.03
CA ALA A 18 31.78 19.18 -27.83
C ALA A 18 30.60 19.50 -26.90
N SER A 19 29.41 19.06 -27.27
CA SER A 19 28.21 19.18 -26.43
C SER A 19 28.12 18.04 -25.41
N VAL A 20 28.54 16.84 -25.81
CA VAL A 20 28.61 15.66 -24.92
C VAL A 20 29.99 15.01 -25.10
N GLU A 21 30.69 14.83 -23.99
CA GLU A 21 31.99 14.15 -23.98
C GLU A 21 31.98 13.06 -22.91
N VAL A 22 32.23 11.82 -23.33
CA VAL A 22 32.34 10.66 -22.45
C VAL A 22 33.76 10.15 -22.50
N ARG A 23 34.40 9.99 -21.34
CA ARG A 23 35.79 9.50 -21.23
C ARG A 23 35.84 8.24 -20.38
N SER A 24 36.37 7.17 -20.94
CA SER A 24 36.64 5.88 -20.27
C SER A 24 35.44 5.34 -19.46
N ALA A 25 34.23 5.46 -19.99
CA ALA A 25 33.01 5.02 -19.31
C ALA A 25 33.00 3.51 -19.10
N TYR A 26 32.81 3.11 -17.85
CA TYR A 26 32.75 1.72 -17.41
C TYR A 26 31.50 1.49 -16.57
N LYS A 27 30.77 0.42 -16.88
CA LYS A 27 29.53 0.05 -16.20
C LYS A 27 29.36 -1.47 -16.12
N LYS A 28 29.05 -1.96 -14.92
CA LYS A 28 28.69 -3.33 -14.60
C LYS A 28 27.39 -3.38 -13.78
N TYR A 29 26.54 -4.36 -14.07
CA TYR A 29 25.31 -4.62 -13.30
C TYR A 29 25.53 -5.73 -12.25
N SER A 30 26.35 -6.73 -12.59
CA SER A 30 26.81 -7.79 -11.70
C SER A 30 28.31 -8.03 -11.88
N SER A 31 28.92 -8.89 -11.06
CA SER A 31 30.32 -9.30 -11.23
C SER A 31 30.61 -9.94 -12.59
N SER A 32 29.61 -10.57 -13.22
CA SER A 32 29.73 -11.22 -14.52
C SER A 32 29.21 -10.40 -15.70
N ALA A 33 28.38 -9.37 -15.47
CA ALA A 33 27.73 -8.58 -16.51
C ALA A 33 28.33 -7.16 -16.63
N ILE A 34 29.49 -7.07 -17.30
CA ILE A 34 30.11 -5.78 -17.70
C ILE A 34 29.50 -5.33 -19.03
N VAL A 35 28.80 -4.20 -19.01
CA VAL A 35 28.06 -3.67 -20.17
C VAL A 35 28.88 -2.60 -20.90
N LEU A 36 29.60 -1.73 -20.20
CA LEU A 36 30.48 -0.71 -20.81
C LEU A 36 31.93 -0.97 -20.39
N ARG A 37 32.86 -0.99 -21.35
CA ARG A 37 34.28 -1.38 -21.18
C ARG A 37 35.23 -0.26 -21.62
N GLY A 38 35.20 0.89 -20.95
CA GLY A 38 36.09 2.02 -21.24
C GLY A 38 35.66 2.81 -22.49
N VAL A 39 34.36 3.01 -22.65
CA VAL A 39 33.78 3.71 -23.80
C VAL A 39 34.16 5.19 -23.76
N SER A 40 34.70 5.71 -24.86
CA SER A 40 34.97 7.14 -25.03
C SER A 40 34.30 7.63 -26.30
N LEU A 41 33.57 8.74 -26.21
CA LEU A 41 32.64 9.26 -27.21
C LEU A 41 32.71 10.79 -27.19
N THR A 42 32.72 11.43 -28.35
CA THR A 42 32.68 12.91 -28.45
C THR A 42 31.62 13.38 -29.45
N VAL A 43 30.54 13.98 -28.93
CA VAL A 43 29.46 14.54 -29.74
C VAL A 43 29.72 16.04 -29.96
N ARG A 44 29.91 16.42 -31.22
CA ARG A 44 30.11 17.82 -31.61
C ARG A 44 28.78 18.59 -31.56
N ARG A 45 28.84 19.89 -31.24
CA ARG A 45 27.66 20.76 -31.31
C ARG A 45 27.06 20.80 -32.71
N ASN A 46 25.74 20.99 -32.78
CA ASN A 46 24.99 21.22 -34.01
C ASN A 46 25.12 20.07 -35.03
N THR A 47 25.38 18.86 -34.53
CA THR A 47 25.51 17.66 -35.37
C THR A 47 24.61 16.55 -34.89
N ILE A 48 24.30 15.65 -35.82
CA ILE A 48 23.65 14.37 -35.53
C ILE A 48 24.72 13.31 -35.35
N TYR A 49 24.75 12.69 -34.17
CA TYR A 49 25.59 11.55 -33.83
C TYR A 49 24.76 10.26 -33.85
N GLY A 50 25.11 9.35 -34.75
CA GLY A 50 24.49 8.02 -34.86
C GLY A 50 25.28 6.97 -34.09
N LEU A 51 24.74 6.46 -32.99
CA LEU A 51 25.30 5.33 -32.25
C LEU A 51 24.73 4.01 -32.82
N LEU A 52 25.52 3.38 -33.68
CA LEU A 52 25.17 2.14 -34.37
C LEU A 52 25.71 0.93 -33.61
N GLY A 53 24.88 -0.09 -33.42
CA GLY A 53 25.34 -1.37 -32.87
C GLY A 53 24.22 -2.39 -32.69
N PRO A 54 24.55 -3.68 -32.55
CA PRO A 54 23.55 -4.73 -32.35
C PRO A 54 22.81 -4.57 -31.02
N SER A 55 21.69 -5.27 -30.88
CA SER A 55 20.96 -5.34 -29.61
C SER A 55 21.86 -5.89 -28.50
N GLY A 56 21.78 -5.33 -27.29
CA GLY A 56 22.58 -5.75 -26.15
C GLY A 56 24.04 -5.29 -26.13
N CYS A 57 24.51 -4.45 -27.07
CA CYS A 57 25.89 -3.95 -27.03
C CYS A 57 26.16 -2.83 -26.01
N GLY A 58 25.12 -2.30 -25.35
CA GLY A 58 25.22 -1.29 -24.30
C GLY A 58 24.75 0.12 -24.69
N LYS A 59 24.13 0.32 -25.86
CA LYS A 59 23.65 1.64 -26.35
C LYS A 59 22.73 2.36 -25.35
N THR A 60 21.62 1.72 -24.99
CA THR A 60 20.64 2.24 -24.03
C THR A 60 21.26 2.48 -22.66
N THR A 61 22.16 1.59 -22.21
CA THR A 61 22.89 1.80 -20.94
C THR A 61 23.79 3.04 -20.99
N LEU A 62 24.46 3.30 -22.11
CA LEU A 62 25.26 4.50 -22.30
C LEU A 62 24.39 5.75 -22.31
N LEU A 63 23.27 5.75 -23.04
CA LEU A 63 22.32 6.87 -23.04
C LEU A 63 21.76 7.15 -21.64
N ASN A 64 21.37 6.12 -20.90
CA ASN A 64 20.88 6.26 -19.53
C ASN A 64 21.95 6.85 -18.59
N CYS A 65 23.24 6.58 -18.86
CA CYS A 65 24.34 7.21 -18.13
C CYS A 65 24.48 8.70 -18.49
N ILE A 66 24.33 9.03 -19.77
CA ILE A 66 24.41 10.41 -20.29
C ILE A 66 23.26 11.25 -19.71
N VAL A 67 22.01 10.74 -19.72
CA VAL A 67 20.84 11.45 -19.16
C VAL A 67 20.85 11.43 -17.62
N GLY A 68 21.76 10.71 -16.99
CA GLY A 68 21.94 10.66 -15.54
C GLY A 68 20.97 9.73 -14.80
N GLN A 69 20.18 8.92 -15.51
CA GLN A 69 19.38 7.84 -14.91
C GLN A 69 20.29 6.81 -14.23
N THR A 70 21.40 6.46 -14.87
CA THR A 70 22.41 5.54 -14.34
C THR A 70 23.74 6.26 -14.06
N LYS A 71 24.44 5.91 -12.98
CA LYS A 71 25.80 6.41 -12.70
C LYS A 71 26.79 5.39 -13.25
N LEU A 72 27.83 5.89 -13.89
CA LEU A 72 29.00 5.09 -14.24
C LEU A 72 29.68 4.56 -12.98
N ASP A 73 30.31 3.39 -13.11
CA ASP A 73 31.14 2.85 -12.04
C ASP A 73 32.54 3.49 -12.08
N ASN A 74 33.10 3.68 -13.29
CA ASN A 74 34.31 4.48 -13.58
C ASN A 74 34.12 5.31 -14.87
N GLY A 75 34.90 6.38 -15.01
CA GLY A 75 34.86 7.30 -16.16
C GLY A 75 34.14 8.62 -15.87
N ILE A 76 34.15 9.52 -16.85
CA ILE A 76 33.60 10.88 -16.73
C ILE A 76 32.65 11.16 -17.89
N ILE A 77 31.54 11.84 -17.60
CA ILE A 77 30.61 12.39 -18.59
C ILE A 77 30.56 13.90 -18.38
N ASN A 78 30.98 14.66 -19.39
CA ASN A 78 30.84 16.10 -19.46
C ASN A 78 29.67 16.42 -20.40
N LEU A 79 28.73 17.21 -19.90
CA LEU A 79 27.58 17.70 -20.65
C LEU A 79 27.61 19.21 -20.65
N GLU A 80 27.53 19.78 -21.83
CA GLU A 80 27.26 21.19 -21.98
C GLU A 80 25.75 21.41 -22.04
N SER A 81 25.11 21.48 -20.87
CA SER A 81 23.72 21.92 -20.78
C SER A 81 23.54 22.88 -19.62
N ASN A 82 22.59 23.81 -19.79
CA ASN A 82 22.20 24.75 -18.73
C ASN A 82 21.30 24.09 -17.66
N GLY A 83 20.96 22.81 -17.83
CA GLY A 83 20.13 22.02 -16.93
C GLY A 83 19.49 20.82 -17.63
N ILE A 84 18.77 20.01 -16.86
CA ILE A 84 17.94 18.89 -17.36
C ILE A 84 16.84 19.39 -18.30
N ASP A 85 16.35 20.61 -18.06
CA ASP A 85 15.21 21.19 -18.77
C ASP A 85 15.55 21.58 -20.23
N ASP A 86 16.83 21.44 -20.62
CA ASP A 86 17.35 21.70 -21.97
C ASP A 86 17.67 20.40 -22.75
N ILE A 87 17.35 19.24 -22.14
CA ILE A 87 17.59 17.92 -22.72
C ILE A 87 16.24 17.29 -23.09
N GLY A 88 16.05 16.98 -24.37
CA GLY A 88 14.94 16.15 -24.83
C GLY A 88 15.36 14.69 -24.89
N TYR A 89 14.74 13.85 -24.05
CA TYR A 89 15.03 12.43 -24.00
C TYR A 89 13.82 11.61 -24.44
N MET A 90 14.05 10.69 -25.38
CA MET A 90 13.11 9.66 -25.79
C MET A 90 13.69 8.28 -25.43
N PRO A 91 13.15 7.58 -24.42
CA PRO A 91 13.55 6.23 -24.07
C PRO A 91 13.08 5.18 -25.09
N GLN A 92 13.74 4.01 -25.08
CA GLN A 92 13.38 2.86 -25.92
C GLN A 92 12.00 2.30 -25.55
N ASP A 93 11.79 2.04 -24.26
CA ASP A 93 10.47 1.80 -23.69
C ASP A 93 9.75 3.14 -23.61
N LEU A 94 8.55 3.21 -24.21
CA LEU A 94 7.93 4.51 -24.48
C LEU A 94 7.53 5.25 -23.20
N CYS A 95 7.37 4.56 -22.06
CA CYS A 95 7.08 5.15 -20.74
C CYS A 95 5.96 6.21 -20.81
N LEU A 96 4.85 5.88 -21.47
CA LEU A 96 3.64 6.71 -21.58
C LEU A 96 2.54 6.09 -20.74
N ASP A 97 1.87 6.91 -19.92
CA ASP A 97 0.77 6.44 -19.08
C ASP A 97 -0.42 5.95 -19.93
N PRO A 98 -0.82 4.67 -19.83
CA PRO A 98 -1.81 4.07 -20.72
C PRO A 98 -3.21 4.68 -20.55
N LEU A 99 -3.50 5.26 -19.37
CA LEU A 99 -4.81 5.80 -19.03
C LEU A 99 -4.98 7.27 -19.43
N LEU A 100 -3.93 7.94 -19.91
CA LEU A 100 -4.00 9.32 -20.40
C LEU A 100 -4.29 9.37 -21.90
N SER A 101 -4.88 10.49 -22.35
CA SER A 101 -5.02 10.77 -23.79
C SER A 101 -3.79 11.51 -24.31
N ILE A 102 -3.63 11.54 -25.63
CA ILE A 102 -2.54 12.29 -26.28
C ILE A 102 -2.57 13.76 -25.82
N GLU A 103 -3.73 14.41 -25.84
CA GLU A 103 -3.87 15.79 -25.37
C GLU A 103 -3.41 15.97 -23.91
N GLU A 104 -3.81 15.07 -23.02
CA GLU A 104 -3.47 15.16 -21.60
C GLU A 104 -1.98 14.96 -21.34
N ILE A 105 -1.33 14.08 -22.10
CA ILE A 105 0.12 13.87 -22.00
C ILE A 105 0.90 15.08 -22.49
N PHE A 106 0.47 15.68 -23.61
CA PHE A 106 1.04 16.94 -24.09
C PHE A 106 0.88 18.06 -23.06
N ILE A 107 -0.29 18.16 -22.41
CA ILE A 107 -0.52 19.11 -21.32
C ILE A 107 0.39 18.80 -20.13
N TYR A 108 0.53 17.53 -19.74
CA TYR A 108 1.33 17.11 -18.60
C TYR A 108 2.82 17.44 -18.78
N PHE A 109 3.45 16.94 -19.84
CA PHE A 109 4.86 17.22 -20.12
C PHE A 109 5.09 18.68 -20.48
N GLY A 110 4.20 19.30 -21.24
CA GLY A 110 4.29 20.73 -21.55
C GLY A 110 4.26 21.61 -20.30
N THR A 111 3.44 21.26 -19.30
CA THR A 111 3.40 21.98 -18.01
C THR A 111 4.66 21.75 -17.19
N ILE A 112 5.25 20.53 -17.22
CA ILE A 112 6.54 20.23 -16.56
C ILE A 112 7.65 21.10 -17.15
N PHE A 113 7.67 21.26 -18.48
CA PHE A 113 8.62 22.12 -19.19
C PHE A 113 8.28 23.62 -19.15
N GLY A 114 7.19 24.02 -18.48
CA GLY A 114 6.83 25.42 -18.28
C GLY A 114 6.15 26.10 -19.46
N LEU A 115 5.64 25.35 -20.44
CA LEU A 115 4.88 25.88 -21.58
C LEU A 115 3.47 26.29 -21.18
N SER A 116 2.97 27.36 -21.79
CA SER A 116 1.58 27.77 -21.69
C SER A 116 0.66 26.84 -22.48
N ARG A 117 -0.63 26.77 -22.10
CA ARG A 117 -1.60 25.91 -22.78
C ARG A 117 -1.73 26.23 -24.28
N ASN A 118 -1.60 27.51 -24.64
CA ASN A 118 -1.67 27.95 -26.04
C ASN A 118 -0.45 27.46 -26.84
N GLU A 119 0.75 27.52 -26.26
CA GLU A 119 1.97 26.98 -26.88
C GLU A 119 1.87 25.47 -27.07
N ILE A 120 1.36 24.75 -26.06
CA ILE A 120 1.17 23.30 -26.13
C ILE A 120 0.22 22.94 -27.29
N ILE A 121 -0.90 23.65 -27.45
CA ILE A 121 -1.84 23.40 -28.55
C ILE A 121 -1.20 23.73 -29.92
N THR A 122 -0.45 24.82 -30.02
CA THR A 122 0.25 25.19 -31.26
C THR A 122 1.30 24.15 -31.63
N ARG A 123 2.11 23.69 -30.66
CA ARG A 123 3.11 22.64 -30.89
C ARG A 123 2.47 21.29 -31.18
N TYR A 124 1.37 20.94 -30.53
CA TYR A 124 0.60 19.75 -30.86
C TYR A 124 0.15 19.77 -32.33
N LYS A 125 -0.42 20.87 -32.83
CA LYS A 125 -0.82 20.99 -34.25
C LYS A 125 0.38 20.84 -35.20
N TYR A 126 1.51 21.44 -34.85
CA TYR A 126 2.75 21.31 -35.63
C TYR A 126 3.20 19.85 -35.72
N PHE A 127 3.33 19.15 -34.58
CA PHE A 127 3.75 17.75 -34.57
C PHE A 127 2.70 16.81 -35.14
N ASN A 128 1.41 17.13 -35.02
CA ASN A 128 0.35 16.36 -35.65
C ASN A 128 0.48 16.37 -37.18
N ASN A 129 0.81 17.51 -37.78
CA ASN A 129 1.02 17.63 -39.22
C ASN A 129 2.32 16.94 -39.67
N LEU A 130 3.37 17.00 -38.85
CA LEU A 130 4.67 16.45 -39.19
C LEU A 130 4.75 14.92 -39.03
N PHE A 131 4.26 14.41 -37.90
CA PHE A 131 4.35 13.00 -37.53
C PHE A 131 3.07 12.21 -37.76
N ASP A 132 2.02 12.84 -38.30
CA ASP A 132 0.71 12.20 -38.51
C ASP A 132 0.18 11.57 -37.21
N LEU A 133 0.08 12.40 -36.15
CA LEU A 133 -0.34 11.91 -34.84
C LEU A 133 -1.81 11.43 -34.87
N PRO A 134 -2.16 10.41 -34.06
CA PRO A 134 -3.55 9.99 -33.92
C PRO A 134 -4.45 11.11 -33.35
N PRO A 135 -5.78 10.93 -33.40
CA PRO A 135 -6.71 11.88 -32.81
C PRO A 135 -6.40 12.18 -31.34
N ARG A 136 -6.32 13.47 -30.98
CA ARG A 136 -5.90 13.96 -29.65
C ARG A 136 -6.63 13.34 -28.44
N ASN A 137 -7.88 12.91 -28.63
CA ASN A 137 -8.73 12.34 -27.57
C ASN A 137 -8.49 10.85 -27.33
N MET A 138 -7.70 10.19 -28.19
CA MET A 138 -7.43 8.77 -28.09
C MET A 138 -6.53 8.47 -26.89
N LEU A 139 -6.84 7.40 -26.16
CA LEU A 139 -6.04 6.90 -25.03
C LEU A 139 -4.78 6.21 -25.54
N ILE A 140 -3.68 6.32 -24.78
CA ILE A 140 -2.42 5.66 -25.12
C ILE A 140 -2.57 4.14 -25.22
N ASN A 141 -3.37 3.52 -24.35
CA ASN A 141 -3.62 2.07 -24.40
C ASN A 141 -4.26 1.59 -25.72
N ASN A 142 -4.91 2.48 -26.48
CA ASN A 142 -5.56 2.12 -27.74
C ASN A 142 -4.64 2.34 -28.96
N LEU A 143 -3.46 2.92 -28.77
CA LEU A 143 -2.52 3.23 -29.85
C LEU A 143 -1.67 2.02 -30.21
N SER A 144 -1.31 1.90 -31.49
CA SER A 144 -0.28 0.94 -31.92
C SER A 144 1.10 1.35 -31.39
N GLY A 145 2.04 0.41 -31.27
CA GLY A 145 3.41 0.72 -30.81
C GLY A 145 4.10 1.81 -31.64
N GLY A 146 3.89 1.80 -32.96
CA GLY A 146 4.36 2.87 -33.85
C GLY A 146 3.72 4.23 -33.53
N GLN A 147 2.40 4.28 -33.32
CA GLN A 147 1.70 5.50 -32.93
C GLN A 147 2.18 6.05 -31.58
N GLN A 148 2.36 5.19 -30.58
CA GLN A 148 2.92 5.58 -29.29
C GLN A 148 4.35 6.13 -29.44
N ARG A 149 5.16 5.55 -30.35
CA ARG A 149 6.52 6.01 -30.64
C ARG A 149 6.54 7.42 -31.22
N ARG A 150 5.63 7.72 -32.15
CA ARG A 150 5.43 9.07 -32.71
C ARG A 150 5.03 10.08 -31.63
N VAL A 151 4.13 9.70 -30.73
CA VAL A 151 3.74 10.55 -29.59
C VAL A 151 4.92 10.78 -28.64
N SER A 152 5.69 9.73 -28.32
CA SER A 152 6.87 9.84 -27.44
C SER A 152 7.95 10.76 -28.02
N LEU A 153 8.21 10.66 -29.33
CA LEU A 153 9.12 11.55 -30.06
C LEU A 153 8.66 13.00 -30.02
N ALA A 154 7.38 13.25 -30.26
CA ALA A 154 6.81 14.60 -30.20
C ALA A 154 6.95 15.23 -28.81
N ILE A 155 6.80 14.43 -27.74
CA ILE A 155 6.99 14.89 -26.36
C ILE A 155 8.45 15.25 -26.07
N ALA A 156 9.41 14.46 -26.57
CA ALA A 156 10.83 14.75 -26.40
C ALA A 156 11.24 16.08 -27.08
N LEU A 157 10.59 16.41 -28.19
CA LEU A 157 10.79 17.66 -28.94
C LEU A 157 9.95 18.83 -28.39
N LEU A 158 9.00 18.56 -27.49
CA LEU A 158 7.93 19.50 -27.13
C LEU A 158 8.42 20.82 -26.55
N HIS A 159 9.57 20.84 -25.85
CA HIS A 159 10.09 22.05 -25.20
C HIS A 159 11.21 22.76 -25.97
N ASN A 160 11.52 22.31 -27.20
CA ASN A 160 12.61 22.82 -28.03
C ASN A 160 14.02 22.74 -27.37
N PRO A 161 14.44 21.55 -26.88
CA PRO A 161 15.75 21.34 -26.23
C PRO A 161 16.94 21.68 -27.14
N THR A 162 18.08 22.05 -26.57
CA THR A 162 19.35 22.18 -27.33
C THR A 162 20.05 20.85 -27.57
N LEU A 163 19.86 19.87 -26.68
CA LEU A 163 20.38 18.51 -26.80
C LEU A 163 19.23 17.50 -26.85
N LEU A 164 19.18 16.72 -27.93
CA LEU A 164 18.22 15.63 -28.13
C LEU A 164 18.92 14.29 -28.01
N ILE A 165 18.35 13.38 -27.23
CA ILE A 165 18.82 12.01 -27.06
C ILE A 165 17.64 11.08 -27.37
N LEU A 166 17.73 10.37 -28.48
CA LEU A 166 16.66 9.55 -29.03
C LEU A 166 17.10 8.10 -29.09
N ASP A 167 16.46 7.24 -28.28
CA ASP A 167 16.74 5.81 -28.30
C ASP A 167 15.83 5.10 -29.32
N GLU A 168 16.40 4.68 -30.46
CA GLU A 168 15.69 3.93 -31.51
C GLU A 168 14.36 4.59 -32.00
N PRO A 169 14.36 5.88 -32.38
CA PRO A 169 13.14 6.66 -32.61
C PRO A 169 12.28 6.20 -33.79
N THR A 170 12.87 5.54 -34.78
CA THR A 170 12.22 5.16 -36.06
C THR A 170 11.87 3.67 -36.16
N VAL A 171 12.19 2.87 -35.14
CA VAL A 171 11.95 1.42 -35.17
C VAL A 171 10.45 1.13 -35.20
N GLY A 172 10.04 0.31 -36.18
CA GLY A 172 8.63 -0.07 -36.37
C GLY A 172 7.76 1.01 -37.01
N LEU A 173 8.35 2.09 -37.54
CA LEU A 173 7.66 3.08 -38.37
C LEU A 173 7.76 2.72 -39.85
N ASP A 174 6.85 3.27 -40.65
CA ASP A 174 6.91 3.13 -42.11
C ASP A 174 8.08 3.92 -42.70
N PRO A 175 8.67 3.47 -43.84
CA PRO A 175 9.84 4.12 -44.43
C PRO A 175 9.64 5.60 -44.80
N ILE A 176 8.44 5.97 -45.25
CA ILE A 176 8.12 7.34 -45.68
C ILE A 176 8.13 8.28 -44.48
N LEU A 177 7.53 7.86 -43.38
CA LEU A 177 7.52 8.63 -42.15
C LEU A 177 8.91 8.69 -41.51
N SER A 178 9.65 7.57 -41.51
CA SER A 178 11.06 7.57 -41.06
C SER A 178 11.89 8.58 -41.84
N GLU A 179 11.69 8.69 -43.15
CA GLU A 179 12.33 9.72 -43.97
C GLU A 179 11.93 11.14 -43.55
N LYS A 180 10.64 11.42 -43.35
CA LYS A 180 10.17 12.72 -42.86
C LYS A 180 10.77 13.10 -41.50
N ILE A 181 10.86 12.14 -40.58
CA ILE A 181 11.49 12.33 -39.27
C ILE A 181 12.96 12.67 -39.43
N TRP A 182 13.70 11.93 -40.26
CA TRP A 182 15.12 12.19 -40.51
C TRP A 182 15.38 13.55 -41.13
N LEU A 183 14.55 13.98 -42.09
CA LEU A 183 14.64 15.33 -42.67
C LEU A 183 14.45 16.40 -41.58
N HIS A 184 13.43 16.26 -40.73
CA HIS A 184 13.20 17.19 -39.64
C HIS A 184 14.36 17.22 -38.62
N LEU A 185 14.93 16.07 -38.28
CA LEU A 185 16.11 16.01 -37.39
C LEU A 185 17.33 16.71 -38.02
N SER A 186 17.50 16.60 -39.34
CA SER A 186 18.53 17.32 -40.09
C SER A 186 18.31 18.84 -40.07
N ASP A 187 17.05 19.28 -40.22
CA ASP A 187 16.69 20.70 -40.12
C ASP A 187 17.01 21.24 -38.72
N LEU A 188 16.61 20.51 -37.66
CA LEU A 188 16.92 20.87 -36.28
C LEU A 188 18.44 20.95 -36.03
N SER A 189 19.22 20.03 -36.57
CA SER A 189 20.68 20.09 -36.49
C SER A 189 21.23 21.36 -37.13
N SER A 190 20.66 21.76 -38.27
CA SER A 190 21.03 22.97 -39.01
C SER A 190 20.63 24.26 -38.27
N GLU A 191 19.55 24.22 -37.49
CA GLU A 191 19.11 25.29 -36.57
C GLU A 191 19.96 25.39 -35.29
N GLY A 192 20.99 24.53 -35.14
CA GLY A 192 21.92 24.57 -34.01
C GLY A 192 21.55 23.62 -32.87
N LYS A 193 20.75 22.58 -33.11
CA LYS A 193 20.47 21.52 -32.13
C LYS A 193 21.50 20.40 -32.23
N THR A 194 21.86 19.81 -31.11
CA THR A 194 22.71 18.62 -31.07
C THR A 194 21.86 17.39 -30.85
N ILE A 195 22.06 16.33 -31.64
CA ILE A 195 21.19 15.15 -31.61
C ILE A 195 22.03 13.88 -31.49
N ILE A 196 21.70 13.02 -30.53
CA ILE A 196 22.24 11.67 -30.38
C ILE A 196 21.12 10.70 -30.70
N ILE A 197 21.34 9.83 -31.67
CA ILE A 197 20.37 8.81 -32.09
C ILE A 197 21.03 7.45 -31.98
N THR A 198 20.38 6.51 -31.31
CA THR A 198 20.75 5.10 -31.41
C THR A 198 19.92 4.44 -32.50
N THR A 199 20.56 3.54 -33.24
CA THR A 199 19.86 2.71 -34.23
C THR A 199 20.60 1.41 -34.42
N HIS A 200 19.88 0.36 -34.81
CA HIS A 200 20.45 -0.86 -35.37
C HIS A 200 20.37 -0.90 -36.89
N TYR A 201 19.75 0.10 -37.53
CA TYR A 201 19.68 0.24 -38.99
C TYR A 201 20.88 1.05 -39.51
N ILE A 202 21.70 0.40 -40.33
CA ILE A 202 22.96 0.98 -40.83
C ILE A 202 22.68 2.16 -41.78
N GLU A 203 21.64 2.06 -42.60
CA GLU A 203 21.20 3.14 -43.50
C GLU A 203 20.72 4.40 -42.77
N GLU A 204 20.21 4.26 -41.54
CA GLU A 204 19.87 5.42 -40.71
C GLU A 204 21.13 6.07 -40.14
N ALA A 205 22.08 5.26 -39.64
CA ALA A 205 23.36 5.77 -39.17
C ALA A 205 24.15 6.48 -40.28
N ARG A 206 24.04 6.02 -41.53
CA ARG A 206 24.67 6.67 -42.70
C ARG A 206 24.27 8.13 -42.89
N ARG A 207 23.07 8.53 -42.44
CA ARG A 207 22.57 9.91 -42.54
C ARG A 207 23.13 10.84 -41.45
N ALA A 208 23.78 10.27 -40.44
CA ALA A 208 24.38 11.05 -39.35
C ALA A 208 25.67 11.75 -39.80
N HIS A 209 26.00 12.86 -39.15
CA HIS A 209 27.24 13.60 -39.40
C HIS A 209 28.45 12.82 -38.87
N THR A 210 28.26 12.05 -37.80
CA THR A 210 29.28 11.20 -37.19
C THR A 210 28.63 9.91 -36.72
N VAL A 211 29.27 8.79 -36.99
CA VAL A 211 28.79 7.46 -36.60
C VAL A 211 29.76 6.81 -35.63
N GLY A 212 29.26 6.47 -34.45
CA GLY A 212 29.94 5.60 -33.50
C GLY A 212 29.48 4.17 -33.68
N MET A 213 30.40 3.27 -34.04
CA MET A 213 30.11 1.84 -34.18
C MET A 213 30.45 1.11 -32.88
N MET A 214 29.45 0.58 -32.19
CA MET A 214 29.59 -0.04 -30.88
C MET A 214 29.32 -1.54 -30.90
N ARG A 215 30.19 -2.31 -30.24
CA ARG A 215 30.02 -3.76 -30.04
C ARG A 215 30.59 -4.18 -28.69
N SER A 216 29.91 -5.09 -28.00
CA SER A 216 30.39 -5.71 -26.74
C SER A 216 30.89 -4.70 -25.68
N GLY A 217 30.24 -3.55 -25.57
CA GLY A 217 30.61 -2.51 -24.61
C GLY A 217 31.80 -1.63 -25.01
N VAL A 218 32.23 -1.63 -26.27
CA VAL A 218 33.37 -0.84 -26.78
C VAL A 218 32.96 -0.12 -28.08
N ILE A 219 33.48 1.09 -28.29
CA ILE A 219 33.39 1.78 -29.59
C ILE A 219 34.55 1.31 -30.48
N LEU A 220 34.21 0.70 -31.61
CA LEU A 220 35.14 0.15 -32.60
C LEU A 220 35.77 1.25 -33.47
N SER A 221 34.94 2.21 -33.88
CA SER A 221 35.33 3.37 -34.67
C SER A 221 34.32 4.49 -34.52
N GLU A 222 34.79 5.73 -34.67
CA GLU A 222 33.99 6.96 -34.58
C GLU A 222 34.54 7.95 -35.60
N ASP A 223 33.78 8.24 -36.66
CA ASP A 223 34.09 9.27 -37.67
C ASP A 223 32.85 9.52 -38.55
N ALA A 224 32.93 10.45 -39.50
CA ALA A 224 31.92 10.64 -40.54
C ALA A 224 31.78 9.37 -41.42
N PRO A 225 30.55 8.98 -41.83
CA PRO A 225 30.32 7.79 -42.65
C PRO A 225 31.22 7.71 -43.90
N GLU A 226 31.40 8.83 -44.60
CA GLU A 226 32.25 8.90 -45.80
C GLU A 226 33.73 8.67 -45.50
N ASN A 227 34.22 9.18 -44.37
CA ASN A 227 35.61 8.99 -43.94
C ASN A 227 35.84 7.53 -43.56
N LEU A 228 34.89 6.90 -42.88
CA LEU A 228 34.95 5.47 -42.55
C LEU A 228 35.01 4.62 -43.82
N MET A 229 34.14 4.86 -44.81
CA MET A 229 34.17 4.13 -46.09
C MET A 229 35.52 4.30 -46.82
N LYS A 230 36.08 5.53 -46.84
CA LYS A 230 37.39 5.82 -47.44
C LYS A 230 38.55 5.16 -46.69
N CYS A 231 38.64 5.28 -45.37
CA CYS A 231 39.72 4.71 -44.55
C CYS A 231 39.75 3.18 -44.64
N TYR A 232 38.59 2.51 -44.76
CA TYR A 232 38.51 1.05 -44.81
C TYR A 232 38.46 0.47 -46.23
N GLY A 233 38.35 1.32 -47.26
CA GLY A 233 38.31 0.94 -48.68
C GLY A 233 37.04 0.17 -49.05
N CYS A 234 35.89 0.57 -48.53
CA CYS A 234 34.61 -0.13 -48.66
C CYS A 234 33.59 0.72 -49.42
N SER A 235 32.67 0.07 -50.15
CA SER A 235 31.59 0.71 -50.91
C SER A 235 30.35 1.04 -50.07
N SER A 236 30.17 0.37 -48.94
CA SER A 236 29.00 0.52 -48.06
C SER A 236 29.43 0.63 -46.59
N LEU A 237 28.57 1.22 -45.75
CA LEU A 237 28.83 1.34 -44.31
C LEU A 237 28.67 -0.02 -43.61
N GLU A 238 27.84 -0.89 -44.19
CA GLU A 238 27.63 -2.29 -43.82
C GLU A 238 28.95 -3.07 -43.90
N ASP A 239 29.67 -2.95 -45.02
CA ASP A 239 30.96 -3.63 -45.24
C ASP A 239 32.01 -3.16 -44.22
N VAL A 240 32.02 -1.85 -43.91
CA VAL A 240 32.92 -1.29 -42.88
C VAL A 240 32.60 -1.91 -41.53
N PHE A 241 31.32 -1.94 -41.14
CA PHE A 241 30.91 -2.48 -39.86
C PHE A 241 31.22 -3.98 -39.74
N LEU A 242 30.99 -4.75 -40.81
CA LEU A 242 31.32 -6.17 -40.88
C LEU A 242 32.83 -6.40 -40.73
N LYS A 243 33.65 -5.64 -41.45
CA LYS A 243 35.12 -5.72 -41.38
C LYS A 243 35.63 -5.41 -39.98
N LEU A 244 35.09 -4.38 -39.34
CA LEU A 244 35.39 -4.04 -37.95
C LEU A 244 35.00 -5.15 -36.99
N CYS A 245 33.83 -5.77 -37.18
CA CYS A 245 33.39 -6.92 -36.39
C CYS A 245 34.33 -8.12 -36.53
N MET A 246 34.82 -8.42 -37.74
CA MET A 246 35.78 -9.50 -37.96
C MET A 246 37.14 -9.22 -37.28
N ILE A 247 37.62 -7.98 -37.35
CA ILE A 247 38.84 -7.54 -36.67
C ILE A 247 38.70 -7.62 -35.15
N ASP A 248 37.55 -7.25 -34.61
CA ASP A 248 37.30 -7.31 -33.18
C ASP A 248 37.27 -8.77 -32.68
N THR A 249 36.59 -9.66 -33.41
CA THR A 249 36.52 -11.10 -33.08
C THR A 249 37.92 -11.73 -33.04
N SER A 250 38.82 -11.33 -33.94
CA SER A 250 40.20 -11.81 -33.95
C SER A 250 41.08 -11.20 -32.84
N LYS A 251 40.79 -9.98 -32.38
CA LYS A 251 41.46 -9.34 -31.23
C LYS A 251 41.03 -9.90 -29.88
N VAL A 252 39.78 -10.36 -29.74
CA VAL A 252 39.25 -10.96 -28.51
C VAL A 252 39.97 -12.28 -28.16
N ILE A 253 40.53 -12.99 -29.15
CA ILE A 253 41.37 -14.18 -28.92
C ILE A 253 42.70 -13.83 -28.19
N HIS A 254 43.12 -12.56 -28.17
CA HIS A 254 44.44 -12.14 -27.68
C HIS A 254 44.45 -11.08 -26.55
N LYS A 255 43.30 -10.70 -25.98
CA LYS A 255 43.27 -9.74 -24.85
C LYS A 255 42.42 -10.23 -23.69
N THR A 256 43.02 -11.06 -22.84
CA THR A 256 42.66 -11.17 -21.42
C THR A 256 43.38 -10.08 -20.65
N SER A 257 42.61 -9.28 -19.90
CA SER A 257 43.00 -8.18 -19.00
C SER A 257 43.54 -6.89 -19.65
N LEU A 258 42.73 -5.83 -19.58
CA LEU A 258 43.22 -4.44 -19.55
C LEU A 258 43.33 -4.03 -18.07
N PRO A 259 44.38 -3.28 -17.68
CA PRO A 259 44.51 -2.76 -16.32
C PRO A 259 43.41 -1.73 -16.06
N ILE A 260 42.84 -1.76 -14.86
CA ILE A 260 41.96 -0.73 -14.34
C ILE A 260 42.89 0.32 -13.73
N ASP A 261 43.06 1.46 -14.39
CA ASP A 261 43.74 2.60 -13.77
C ASP A 261 42.81 3.20 -12.70
N ASP A 262 43.24 3.10 -11.44
CA ASP A 262 42.47 3.45 -10.23
C ASP A 262 42.43 4.96 -9.91
N GLU A 263 43.00 5.83 -10.75
CA GLU A 263 43.03 7.27 -10.51
C GLU A 263 42.39 8.09 -11.65
N ILE A 264 41.06 8.04 -11.76
CA ILE A 264 40.30 9.10 -12.43
C ILE A 264 39.25 9.63 -11.44
N GLN A 265 39.54 10.81 -10.89
CA GLN A 265 38.68 11.52 -9.95
C GLN A 265 37.22 11.57 -10.43
N LYS A 266 36.31 11.10 -9.56
CA LYS A 266 34.85 11.23 -9.70
C LYS A 266 34.44 12.70 -9.70
N LYS A 267 34.40 13.35 -10.87
CA LYS A 267 33.56 14.53 -11.03
C LYS A 267 32.11 14.08 -11.18
N LEU A 268 31.25 14.53 -10.26
CA LEU A 268 29.81 14.28 -10.34
C LEU A 268 29.26 14.81 -11.66
N LEU A 269 28.35 14.03 -12.26
CA LEU A 269 27.47 14.51 -13.31
C LEU A 269 26.84 15.85 -12.89
N PRO A 270 26.80 16.88 -13.75
CA PRO A 270 26.19 18.18 -13.46
C PRO A 270 24.67 18.12 -13.19
N LEU A 271 24.07 16.92 -13.30
CA LEU A 271 22.63 16.68 -13.12
C LEU A 271 22.22 16.49 -11.65
N ASP A 272 23.16 16.30 -10.71
CA ASP A 272 22.92 16.27 -9.25
C ASP A 272 22.87 17.73 -8.68
N SER A 273 22.24 18.67 -9.38
CA SER A 273 21.92 19.98 -8.78
C SER A 273 20.72 19.82 -7.85
N ASN A 274 20.82 20.35 -6.63
CA ASN A 274 19.73 20.43 -5.65
C ASN A 274 18.53 21.19 -6.24
N LYS A 275 17.70 20.51 -7.03
CA LYS A 275 16.51 21.12 -7.64
C LYS A 275 15.54 21.50 -6.52
N LYS A 276 15.20 22.78 -6.48
CA LYS A 276 14.17 23.33 -5.59
C LYS A 276 12.82 22.84 -6.07
N PHE A 277 11.92 22.62 -5.12
CA PHE A 277 10.51 22.30 -5.40
C PHE A 277 9.88 23.39 -6.29
N GLU A 278 9.29 23.01 -7.41
CA GLU A 278 8.60 23.91 -8.32
C GLU A 278 7.09 23.64 -8.33
N THR A 279 6.31 24.66 -8.02
CA THR A 279 4.84 24.56 -7.96
C THR A 279 4.21 24.16 -9.30
N ARG A 280 4.84 24.51 -10.44
CA ARG A 280 4.35 24.13 -11.77
C ARG A 280 4.39 22.62 -11.99
N ARG A 281 5.53 21.99 -11.68
CA ARG A 281 5.73 20.54 -11.76
C ARG A 281 4.77 19.79 -10.84
N PHE A 282 4.64 20.26 -9.60
CA PHE A 282 3.66 19.71 -8.65
C PHE A 282 2.22 19.82 -9.15
N ARG A 283 1.82 20.97 -9.72
CA ARG A 283 0.47 21.16 -10.31
C ARG A 283 0.25 20.23 -11.51
N ALA A 284 1.26 20.02 -12.35
CA ALA A 284 1.18 19.06 -13.45
C ALA A 284 0.91 17.65 -12.94
N GLN A 285 1.62 17.20 -11.90
CA GLN A 285 1.40 15.89 -11.28
C GLN A 285 0.01 15.78 -10.64
N MET A 286 -0.46 16.83 -9.95
CA MET A 286 -1.82 16.87 -9.41
C MET A 286 -2.88 16.74 -10.51
N LEU A 287 -2.67 17.39 -11.66
CA LEU A 287 -3.56 17.30 -12.81
C LEU A 287 -3.56 15.89 -13.41
N LYS A 288 -2.38 15.27 -13.58
CA LYS A 288 -2.23 13.86 -13.99
C LYS A 288 -3.04 12.96 -13.06
N ASN A 289 -2.78 13.04 -11.75
CA ASN A 289 -3.46 12.20 -10.77
C ASN A 289 -4.98 12.38 -10.82
N ARG A 290 -5.48 13.61 -11.04
CA ARG A 290 -6.92 13.87 -11.22
C ARG A 290 -7.51 13.12 -12.40
N PHE A 291 -6.83 13.09 -13.55
CA PHE A 291 -7.29 12.34 -14.71
C PHE A 291 -7.30 10.83 -14.45
N LEU A 292 -6.25 10.32 -13.79
CA LEU A 292 -6.16 8.91 -13.42
C LEU A 292 -7.28 8.47 -12.48
N LEU A 293 -7.61 9.28 -11.46
CA LEU A 293 -8.72 9.02 -10.54
C LEU A 293 -10.06 8.94 -11.29
N TRP A 294 -10.30 9.88 -12.19
CA TRP A 294 -11.58 9.94 -12.90
C TRP A 294 -11.77 8.80 -13.91
N ARG A 295 -10.67 8.32 -14.52
CA ARG A 295 -10.71 7.23 -15.51
C ARG A 295 -10.62 5.85 -14.87
N ASN A 296 -9.79 5.68 -13.84
CA ASN A 296 -9.73 4.44 -13.07
C ASN A 296 -10.87 4.37 -12.04
N LYS A 297 -12.10 4.36 -12.55
CA LYS A 297 -13.32 4.30 -11.74
C LYS A 297 -13.41 3.00 -10.95
N GLN A 298 -12.89 1.90 -11.50
CA GLN A 298 -12.91 0.60 -10.83
C GLN A 298 -12.12 0.64 -9.53
N MET A 299 -10.87 1.12 -9.58
CA MET A 299 -10.03 1.23 -8.37
C MET A 299 -10.61 2.25 -7.39
N THR A 300 -11.08 3.40 -7.88
CA THR A 300 -11.70 4.44 -7.04
C THR A 300 -12.95 3.93 -6.32
N TYR A 301 -13.85 3.25 -7.04
CA TYR A 301 -15.06 2.65 -6.47
C TYR A 301 -14.72 1.58 -5.44
N LEU A 302 -13.77 0.70 -5.75
CA LEU A 302 -13.32 -0.34 -4.82
C LEU A 302 -12.80 0.27 -3.52
N MET A 303 -11.99 1.33 -3.59
CA MET A 303 -11.40 1.97 -2.41
C MET A 303 -12.41 2.70 -1.52
N LEU A 304 -13.51 3.20 -2.09
CA LEU A 304 -14.60 3.82 -1.33
C LEU A 304 -15.56 2.76 -0.76
N CYS A 305 -15.88 1.72 -1.52
CA CYS A 305 -16.81 0.68 -1.05
C CYS A 305 -16.18 -0.31 -0.06
N LEU A 306 -14.87 -0.56 -0.14
CA LEU A 306 -14.20 -1.55 0.70
C LEU A 306 -14.33 -1.26 2.21
N PRO A 307 -14.13 -0.04 2.74
CA PRO A 307 -14.37 0.25 4.15
C PRO A 307 -15.82 0.03 4.58
N VAL A 308 -16.79 0.37 3.72
CA VAL A 308 -18.22 0.09 3.95
C VAL A 308 -18.46 -1.41 4.07
N ILE A 309 -17.96 -2.19 3.12
CA ILE A 309 -18.08 -3.65 3.10
C ILE A 309 -17.46 -4.24 4.37
N ILE A 310 -16.21 -3.89 4.69
CA ILE A 310 -15.51 -4.44 5.86
C ILE A 310 -16.28 -4.14 7.15
N THR A 311 -16.74 -2.91 7.35
CA THR A 311 -17.44 -2.51 8.58
C THR A 311 -18.83 -3.12 8.70
N VAL A 312 -19.59 -3.22 7.59
CA VAL A 312 -20.90 -3.90 7.57
C VAL A 312 -20.74 -5.38 7.87
N PHE A 313 -19.83 -6.08 7.18
CA PHE A 313 -19.58 -7.50 7.45
C PHE A 313 -19.09 -7.74 8.86
N PHE A 314 -18.20 -6.88 9.38
CA PHE A 314 -17.73 -6.97 10.76
C PHE A 314 -18.89 -6.88 11.77
N ASN A 315 -19.76 -5.88 11.63
CA ASN A 315 -20.90 -5.71 12.54
C ASN A 315 -21.97 -6.80 12.34
N MET A 316 -22.17 -7.32 11.12
CA MET A 316 -23.08 -8.45 10.91
C MET A 316 -22.54 -9.75 11.51
N ALA A 317 -21.22 -9.97 11.46
CA ALA A 317 -20.60 -11.19 11.95
C ALA A 317 -20.43 -11.21 13.49
N ILE A 318 -20.13 -10.07 14.10
CA ILE A 318 -19.79 -9.97 15.53
C ILE A 318 -20.92 -9.33 16.37
N GLY A 319 -21.89 -8.68 15.71
CA GLY A 319 -22.75 -7.62 16.25
C GLY A 319 -23.67 -7.93 17.43
N SER A 320 -24.10 -9.18 17.63
CA SER A 320 -25.13 -9.50 18.62
C SER A 320 -24.83 -10.74 19.43
N ASP A 321 -25.20 -10.73 20.71
CA ASP A 321 -25.13 -11.90 21.57
C ASP A 321 -25.92 -13.07 20.96
N PRO A 322 -25.39 -14.30 21.03
CA PRO A 322 -26.03 -15.47 20.44
C PRO A 322 -27.39 -15.73 21.09
N LYS A 323 -28.42 -15.90 20.25
CA LYS A 323 -29.81 -16.17 20.67
C LYS A 323 -30.15 -17.64 20.42
N ASN A 324 -31.18 -18.14 21.12
CA ASN A 324 -31.72 -19.50 20.94
C ASN A 324 -30.75 -20.63 21.31
N ILE A 325 -29.92 -20.40 22.33
CA ILE A 325 -28.96 -21.38 22.86
C ILE A 325 -29.72 -22.49 23.59
N ASN A 326 -29.42 -23.75 23.30
CA ASN A 326 -30.06 -24.89 23.95
C ASN A 326 -29.42 -25.19 25.31
N ILE A 327 -30.20 -25.16 26.39
CA ILE A 327 -29.77 -25.57 27.74
C ILE A 327 -30.59 -26.80 28.16
N GLY A 328 -29.90 -27.82 28.68
CA GLY A 328 -30.52 -29.00 29.28
C GLY A 328 -30.92 -28.71 30.72
N ILE A 329 -32.11 -29.15 31.12
CA ILE A 329 -32.58 -29.06 32.50
C ILE A 329 -33.05 -30.44 32.96
N ILE A 330 -32.65 -30.81 34.16
CA ILE A 330 -33.18 -31.95 34.92
C ILE A 330 -33.86 -31.35 36.16
N ASN A 331 -35.17 -31.51 36.25
CA ASN A 331 -35.95 -31.02 37.38
C ASN A 331 -36.49 -32.19 38.20
N GLU A 332 -35.86 -32.48 39.34
CA GLU A 332 -36.29 -33.55 40.26
C GLU A 332 -37.34 -33.07 41.28
N GLU A 333 -37.65 -31.76 41.30
CA GLU A 333 -38.63 -31.16 42.20
C GLU A 333 -40.06 -31.24 41.65
N ILE A 334 -40.25 -30.95 40.36
CA ILE A 334 -41.56 -31.00 39.70
C ILE A 334 -41.42 -31.39 38.23
N ASP A 335 -42.43 -32.07 37.68
CA ASP A 335 -42.48 -32.36 36.25
C ASP A 335 -42.43 -31.06 35.44
N PHE A 336 -41.50 -31.02 34.48
CA PHE A 336 -41.18 -29.86 33.65
C PHE A 336 -42.43 -29.25 32.97
N ARG A 337 -43.41 -30.09 32.60
CA ARG A 337 -44.67 -29.64 31.97
C ARG A 337 -45.47 -28.67 32.86
N ASN A 338 -45.36 -28.82 34.17
CA ASN A 338 -46.04 -27.96 35.13
C ASN A 338 -45.39 -26.58 35.24
N CYS A 339 -44.09 -26.44 34.89
CA CYS A 339 -43.41 -25.15 34.80
C CYS A 339 -43.73 -24.39 33.50
N VAL A 340 -44.07 -25.09 32.40
CA VAL A 340 -44.29 -24.45 31.08
C VAL A 340 -45.60 -23.64 31.03
N ASN A 341 -46.63 -24.09 31.76
CA ASN A 341 -47.91 -23.37 31.88
C ASN A 341 -47.90 -22.29 32.97
N PHE A 342 -46.75 -22.03 33.59
CA PHE A 342 -46.62 -21.06 34.67
C PHE A 342 -46.67 -19.64 34.10
N THR A 343 -47.84 -19.00 34.23
CA THR A 343 -47.98 -17.55 34.02
C THR A 343 -47.74 -16.87 35.35
N TYR A 344 -46.72 -16.02 35.41
CA TYR A 344 -46.41 -15.24 36.60
C TYR A 344 -47.61 -14.36 36.98
N LYS A 345 -48.36 -14.76 38.01
CA LYS A 345 -49.29 -13.89 38.72
C LYS A 345 -48.52 -13.27 39.87
N HIS A 346 -48.34 -11.95 39.84
CA HIS A 346 -47.88 -11.17 40.98
C HIS A 346 -48.93 -11.34 42.10
N ASN A 347 -48.73 -12.31 42.99
CA ASN A 347 -49.39 -12.31 44.29
C ASN A 347 -48.44 -11.61 45.27
N ASN A 348 -48.96 -10.75 46.14
CA ASN A 348 -48.22 -10.04 47.19
C ASN A 348 -47.75 -10.98 48.33
N ASN A 349 -47.70 -12.29 48.09
CA ASN A 349 -47.45 -13.30 49.10
C ASN A 349 -45.97 -13.64 49.13
N CYS A 350 -45.43 -13.72 50.34
CA CYS A 350 -44.04 -14.02 50.58
C CYS A 350 -43.70 -15.47 50.18
N PHE A 351 -42.42 -15.73 49.85
CA PHE A 351 -41.81 -17.06 49.68
C PHE A 351 -42.21 -18.12 50.72
N LEU A 352 -42.75 -17.69 51.86
CA LEU A 352 -43.15 -18.55 52.96
C LEU A 352 -44.59 -19.08 52.87
N ASP A 353 -45.46 -18.54 51.99
CA ASP A 353 -46.91 -18.75 52.08
C ASP A 353 -47.59 -19.52 50.90
N ASP A 354 -46.97 -19.64 49.72
CA ASP A 354 -47.62 -20.28 48.54
C ASP A 354 -46.75 -21.31 47.78
N LYS A 355 -47.40 -22.19 47.01
CA LYS A 355 -46.82 -23.25 46.14
C LYS A 355 -46.08 -22.68 44.91
N MET A 356 -45.05 -21.86 45.12
CA MET A 356 -44.23 -21.32 44.03
C MET A 356 -42.86 -22.00 44.03
N TYR A 357 -42.61 -22.83 43.01
CA TYR A 357 -41.34 -23.54 42.86
C TYR A 357 -40.26 -22.63 42.29
N GLY A 358 -39.13 -22.51 42.99
CA GLY A 358 -37.98 -21.72 42.58
C GLY A 358 -37.35 -22.20 41.28
N SER A 359 -37.45 -23.51 41.00
CA SER A 359 -37.04 -24.11 39.72
C SER A 359 -37.81 -23.53 38.53
N CYS A 360 -39.14 -23.43 38.60
CA CYS A 360 -39.96 -22.85 37.53
C CYS A 360 -39.68 -21.35 37.31
N GLN A 361 -39.39 -20.60 38.38
CA GLN A 361 -39.09 -19.16 38.28
C GLN A 361 -37.75 -18.91 37.55
N LEU A 362 -36.72 -19.73 37.81
CA LEU A 362 -35.45 -19.65 37.09
C LEU A 362 -35.63 -19.99 35.61
N ILE A 363 -36.37 -21.07 35.31
CA ILE A 363 -36.72 -21.49 33.94
C ILE A 363 -37.42 -20.36 33.18
N TYR A 364 -38.34 -19.65 33.85
CA TYR A 364 -39.04 -18.49 33.28
C TYR A 364 -38.07 -17.34 32.94
N GLN A 365 -37.13 -16.99 33.84
CA GLN A 365 -36.14 -15.93 33.57
C GLN A 365 -35.16 -16.32 32.44
N LEU A 366 -34.76 -17.59 32.37
CA LEU A 366 -33.92 -18.08 31.27
C LEU A 366 -34.64 -18.02 29.91
N ASN A 367 -35.93 -18.39 29.86
CA ASN A 367 -36.75 -18.24 28.66
C ASN A 367 -36.87 -16.77 28.22
N LYS A 368 -37.01 -15.83 29.17
CA LYS A 368 -37.04 -14.39 28.90
C LYS A 368 -35.74 -13.89 28.26
N ARG A 369 -34.60 -14.52 28.56
CA ARG A 369 -33.28 -14.26 27.96
C ARG A 369 -33.03 -15.03 26.66
N THR A 370 -34.06 -15.60 26.03
CA THR A 370 -34.02 -16.30 24.72
C THR A 370 -33.28 -17.65 24.68
N TYR A 371 -33.12 -18.30 25.84
CA TYR A 371 -32.62 -19.68 25.90
C TYR A 371 -33.71 -20.69 25.53
N LYS A 372 -33.33 -21.75 24.81
CA LYS A 372 -34.19 -22.88 24.47
C LYS A 372 -33.97 -24.02 25.46
N ILE A 373 -34.97 -24.29 26.27
CA ILE A 373 -34.86 -25.26 27.35
C ILE A 373 -35.24 -26.67 26.84
N LYS A 374 -34.38 -27.66 27.10
CA LYS A 374 -34.62 -29.08 26.79
C LYS A 374 -34.64 -29.88 28.10
N ASN A 375 -35.74 -30.59 28.35
CA ASN A 375 -35.86 -31.42 29.55
C ASN A 375 -35.14 -32.77 29.37
N TYR A 376 -34.49 -33.23 30.43
CA TYR A 376 -33.84 -34.54 30.52
C TYR A 376 -34.24 -35.21 31.83
N ASN A 377 -34.28 -36.55 31.82
CA ASN A 377 -34.62 -37.35 32.99
C ASN A 377 -33.37 -37.99 33.64
N ASP A 378 -32.29 -38.16 32.88
CA ASP A 378 -31.05 -38.80 33.32
C ASP A 378 -29.85 -37.89 33.07
N ILE A 379 -28.96 -37.82 34.07
CA ILE A 379 -27.75 -37.02 34.05
C ILE A 379 -26.80 -37.53 32.96
N GLU A 380 -26.67 -38.84 32.80
CA GLU A 380 -25.74 -39.40 31.81
C GLU A 380 -26.24 -39.18 30.38
N ASP A 381 -27.54 -39.23 30.11
CA ASP A 381 -28.10 -38.85 28.81
C ASP A 381 -27.94 -37.34 28.51
N ALA A 382 -28.14 -36.49 29.52
CA ALA A 382 -27.89 -35.06 29.39
C ALA A 382 -26.41 -34.76 29.12
N LYS A 383 -25.49 -35.37 29.86
CA LYS A 383 -24.03 -35.25 29.61
C LYS A 383 -23.63 -35.78 28.24
N ARG A 384 -24.23 -36.90 27.78
CA ARG A 384 -24.04 -37.38 26.39
C ARG A 384 -24.57 -36.38 25.36
N SER A 385 -25.64 -35.67 25.67
CA SER A 385 -26.20 -34.62 24.82
C SER A 385 -25.30 -33.38 24.75
N ILE A 386 -24.64 -33.00 25.85
CA ILE A 386 -23.56 -31.99 25.83
C ILE A 386 -22.41 -32.47 24.94
N LYS A 387 -21.91 -33.69 25.17
CA LYS A 387 -20.83 -34.30 24.34
C LYS A 387 -21.18 -34.40 22.85
N LYS A 388 -22.48 -34.46 22.50
CA LYS A 388 -23.00 -34.48 21.13
C LYS A 388 -23.38 -33.09 20.60
N ASN A 389 -23.05 -32.01 21.32
CA ASN A 389 -23.36 -30.61 20.99
C ASN A 389 -24.87 -30.36 20.72
N LYS A 390 -25.74 -31.06 21.47
CA LYS A 390 -27.20 -30.85 21.41
C LYS A 390 -27.69 -29.76 22.39
N ILE A 391 -26.93 -29.56 23.46
CA ILE A 391 -27.10 -28.57 24.53
C ILE A 391 -25.72 -28.04 24.94
N TRP A 392 -25.66 -26.79 25.38
CA TRP A 392 -24.41 -26.11 25.78
C TRP A 392 -24.14 -26.18 27.28
N ALA A 393 -25.18 -26.33 28.08
CA ALA A 393 -25.09 -26.47 29.52
C ALA A 393 -26.21 -27.37 30.05
N LEU A 394 -26.01 -27.90 31.25
CA LEU A 394 -26.95 -28.71 32.00
C LEU A 394 -27.15 -28.09 33.38
N LEU A 395 -28.41 -27.86 33.74
CA LEU A 395 -28.84 -27.43 35.06
C LEU A 395 -29.61 -28.58 35.71
N ARG A 396 -29.29 -28.91 36.96
CA ARG A 396 -30.02 -29.92 37.73
C ARG A 396 -30.53 -29.33 39.04
N PHE A 397 -31.84 -29.42 39.24
CA PHE A 397 -32.50 -29.11 40.50
C PHE A 397 -32.68 -30.41 41.29
N ASN A 398 -32.17 -30.43 42.53
CA ASN A 398 -32.35 -31.55 43.44
C ASN A 398 -33.82 -31.69 43.90
N PHE A 399 -34.18 -32.86 44.42
CA PHE A 399 -35.48 -33.06 45.04
C PHE A 399 -35.67 -32.08 46.21
N ASN A 400 -36.89 -31.55 46.36
CA ASN A 400 -37.23 -30.54 47.37
C ASN A 400 -36.32 -29.30 47.36
N TYR A 401 -35.81 -28.89 46.20
CA TYR A 401 -34.93 -27.72 46.05
C TYR A 401 -35.51 -26.45 46.67
N THR A 402 -36.75 -26.08 46.38
CA THR A 402 -37.36 -24.84 46.90
C THR A 402 -37.57 -24.87 48.40
N GLU A 403 -37.99 -26.02 48.95
CA GLU A 403 -38.19 -26.19 50.40
C GLU A 403 -36.86 -26.18 51.16
N SER A 404 -35.84 -26.82 50.61
CA SER A 404 -34.49 -26.82 51.18
C SER A 404 -33.86 -25.43 51.12
N LEU A 405 -34.05 -24.71 50.02
CA LEU A 405 -33.65 -23.31 49.89
C LEU A 405 -34.39 -22.43 50.90
N LYS A 406 -35.67 -22.70 51.16
CA LYS A 406 -36.48 -22.02 52.17
C LYS A 406 -35.96 -22.22 53.57
N ASN A 407 -35.70 -23.47 53.93
CA ASN A 407 -35.13 -23.82 55.23
C ASN A 407 -33.72 -23.25 55.39
N ARG A 408 -32.91 -23.24 54.34
CA ARG A 408 -31.57 -22.63 54.34
C ARG A 408 -31.60 -21.13 54.60
N VAL A 409 -32.54 -20.40 53.99
CA VAL A 409 -32.70 -18.95 54.19
C VAL A 409 -33.25 -18.63 55.58
N SER A 410 -34.17 -19.45 56.12
CA SER A 410 -34.82 -19.18 57.41
C SER A 410 -33.98 -19.60 58.62
N THR A 411 -33.31 -20.76 58.56
CA THR A 411 -32.50 -21.30 59.68
C THR A 411 -31.06 -20.82 59.66
N GLY A 412 -30.54 -20.43 58.50
CA GLY A 412 -29.22 -19.82 58.34
C GLY A 412 -28.09 -20.73 58.83
N ARG A 413 -27.58 -20.47 60.04
CA ARG A 413 -26.44 -21.21 60.61
C ARG A 413 -26.81 -22.61 61.08
N ASP A 414 -28.08 -22.83 61.44
CA ASP A 414 -28.54 -24.08 62.04
C ASP A 414 -29.12 -25.06 60.99
N SER A 415 -28.88 -24.80 59.70
CA SER A 415 -29.28 -25.71 58.62
C SER A 415 -28.48 -27.02 58.68
N THR A 416 -29.15 -28.16 58.50
CA THR A 416 -28.51 -29.48 58.40
C THR A 416 -27.83 -29.67 57.04
N ASP A 417 -26.83 -30.57 56.98
CA ASP A 417 -26.08 -30.84 55.73
C ASP A 417 -27.00 -31.27 54.58
N ASP A 418 -28.03 -32.08 54.85
CA ASP A 418 -29.02 -32.49 53.84
C ASP A 418 -29.76 -31.28 53.22
N VAL A 419 -30.14 -30.29 54.04
CA VAL A 419 -30.81 -29.06 53.58
C VAL A 419 -29.86 -28.23 52.72
N ILE A 420 -28.58 -28.22 53.06
CA ILE A 420 -27.56 -27.51 52.29
C ILE A 420 -27.38 -28.19 50.92
N ASP A 421 -27.22 -29.52 50.89
CA ASP A 421 -27.00 -30.28 49.66
C ASP A 421 -28.19 -30.20 48.70
N HIS A 422 -29.43 -30.32 49.20
CA HIS A 422 -30.64 -30.21 48.38
C HIS A 422 -30.95 -28.78 47.91
N SER A 423 -30.38 -27.76 48.57
CA SER A 423 -30.55 -26.36 48.16
C SER A 423 -29.62 -25.91 47.03
N PHE A 424 -28.65 -26.74 46.60
CA PHE A 424 -27.75 -26.39 45.51
C PHE A 424 -28.39 -26.63 44.13
N LEU A 425 -28.11 -25.70 43.21
CA LEU A 425 -28.33 -25.85 41.77
C LEU A 425 -27.03 -26.36 41.16
N GLU A 426 -27.04 -27.58 40.63
CA GLU A 426 -25.86 -28.15 39.97
C GLU A 426 -25.82 -27.67 38.52
N PHE A 427 -24.65 -27.19 38.08
CA PHE A 427 -24.42 -26.61 36.76
C PHE A 427 -23.20 -27.24 36.10
N TRP A 428 -23.38 -27.74 34.89
CA TRP A 428 -22.30 -28.17 34.00
C TRP A 428 -22.38 -27.41 32.69
N VAL A 429 -21.24 -27.00 32.15
CA VAL A 429 -21.16 -26.24 30.91
C VAL A 429 -20.09 -26.84 29.99
N ASP A 430 -20.31 -26.75 28.68
CA ASP A 430 -19.27 -26.98 27.69
C ASP A 430 -18.32 -25.77 27.63
N ASP A 431 -17.12 -25.91 28.18
CA ASP A 431 -16.10 -24.86 28.18
C ASP A 431 -15.16 -24.91 26.96
N SER A 432 -15.47 -25.73 25.94
CA SER A 432 -14.69 -25.75 24.68
C SER A 432 -14.79 -24.44 23.90
N ASP A 433 -15.91 -23.71 24.03
CA ASP A 433 -16.07 -22.32 23.63
C ASP A 433 -16.15 -21.42 24.87
N ARG A 434 -15.04 -20.74 25.17
CA ARG A 434 -14.93 -19.91 26.36
C ARG A 434 -15.90 -18.73 26.38
N TYR A 435 -16.24 -18.17 25.22
CA TYR A 435 -17.17 -17.04 25.14
C TYR A 435 -18.59 -17.49 25.49
N MET A 436 -19.03 -18.60 24.89
CA MET A 436 -20.35 -19.20 25.18
C MET A 436 -20.47 -19.62 26.64
N SER A 437 -19.43 -20.25 27.19
CA SER A 437 -19.38 -20.68 28.60
C SER A 437 -19.56 -19.50 29.57
N ILE A 438 -18.78 -18.43 29.42
CA ILE A 438 -18.88 -17.21 30.25
C ILE A 438 -20.25 -16.55 30.10
N LEU A 439 -20.80 -16.49 28.87
CA LEU A 439 -22.11 -15.90 28.61
C LEU A 439 -23.21 -16.65 29.35
N ILE A 440 -23.24 -17.99 29.24
CA ILE A 440 -24.24 -18.84 29.89
C ILE A 440 -24.09 -18.77 31.41
N GLU A 441 -22.87 -18.87 31.94
CA GLU A 441 -22.62 -18.78 33.38
C GLU A 441 -23.09 -17.44 33.97
N ARG A 442 -22.77 -16.33 33.29
CA ARG A 442 -23.25 -14.99 33.65
C ARG A 442 -24.78 -14.92 33.63
N ASP A 443 -25.41 -15.37 32.55
CA ASP A 443 -26.86 -15.25 32.36
C ASP A 443 -27.64 -16.15 33.32
N VAL A 444 -27.13 -17.36 33.63
CA VAL A 444 -27.68 -18.26 34.66
C VAL A 444 -27.59 -17.62 36.03
N THR A 445 -26.44 -17.06 36.39
CA THR A 445 -26.23 -16.40 37.69
C THR A 445 -27.13 -15.17 37.86
N LEU A 446 -27.24 -14.32 36.83
CA LEU A 446 -28.14 -13.18 36.83
C LEU A 446 -29.61 -13.62 36.89
N SER A 447 -30.00 -14.65 36.13
CA SER A 447 -31.36 -15.18 36.14
C SER A 447 -31.73 -15.81 37.47
N LEU A 448 -30.78 -16.45 38.16
CA LEU A 448 -30.95 -16.96 39.52
C LEU A 448 -31.18 -15.83 40.51
N SER A 449 -30.37 -14.77 40.44
CA SER A 449 -30.59 -13.57 41.28
C SER A 449 -31.95 -12.93 41.02
N ASP A 450 -32.33 -12.75 39.75
CA ASP A 450 -33.63 -12.20 39.37
C ASP A 450 -34.79 -13.10 39.83
N ALA A 451 -34.65 -14.43 39.72
CA ALA A 451 -35.64 -15.39 40.18
C ALA A 451 -35.83 -15.32 41.69
N LEU A 452 -34.73 -15.28 42.45
CA LEU A 452 -34.74 -15.17 43.91
C LEU A 452 -35.37 -13.86 44.39
N LYS A 453 -35.02 -12.72 43.79
CA LYS A 453 -35.66 -11.42 44.10
C LYS A 453 -37.17 -11.44 43.87
N ASN A 454 -37.61 -12.03 42.75
CA ASN A 454 -39.03 -12.13 42.43
C ASN A 454 -39.79 -13.08 43.37
N LEU A 455 -39.13 -14.11 43.91
CA LEU A 455 -39.72 -15.03 44.90
C LEU A 455 -39.90 -14.36 46.28
N VAL A 456 -39.07 -13.37 46.58
CA VAL A 456 -39.04 -12.67 47.89
C VAL A 456 -39.88 -11.39 47.87
N GLY A 457 -40.34 -10.98 46.68
CA GLY A 457 -41.08 -9.74 46.46
C GLY A 457 -42.24 -9.58 47.43
N SER A 458 -42.18 -8.48 48.22
CA SER A 458 -43.08 -8.02 49.30
C SER A 458 -43.01 -8.66 50.70
N CYS A 459 -42.05 -9.54 51.00
CA CYS A 459 -41.89 -10.11 52.35
C CYS A 459 -41.43 -9.09 53.42
N ASN A 460 -40.32 -8.37 53.15
CA ASN A 460 -39.71 -7.28 53.95
C ASN A 460 -38.39 -6.84 53.26
N ASP A 461 -38.03 -5.55 53.29
CA ASP A 461 -36.79 -5.02 52.66
C ASP A 461 -35.49 -5.63 53.21
N SER A 462 -35.55 -6.26 54.39
CA SER A 462 -34.42 -6.96 55.00
C SER A 462 -34.13 -8.31 54.36
N LEU A 463 -35.15 -9.04 53.88
CA LEU A 463 -34.97 -10.36 53.27
C LEU A 463 -34.33 -10.28 51.88
N ASP A 464 -34.66 -9.25 51.12
CA ASP A 464 -34.03 -8.98 49.82
C ASP A 464 -32.50 -8.81 49.98
N LYS A 465 -32.06 -8.20 51.09
CA LYS A 465 -30.64 -8.04 51.43
C LYS A 465 -29.96 -9.35 51.85
N VAL A 466 -30.70 -10.29 52.44
CA VAL A 466 -30.16 -11.61 52.87
C VAL A 466 -29.93 -12.52 51.67
N ILE A 467 -30.78 -12.41 50.64
CA ILE A 467 -30.77 -13.31 49.48
C ILE A 467 -29.96 -12.73 48.32
N SER A 468 -29.76 -11.41 48.30
CA SER A 468 -28.77 -10.80 47.41
C SER A 468 -27.36 -11.30 47.72
N TYR A 469 -26.55 -11.47 46.68
CA TYR A 469 -25.11 -11.72 46.86
C TYR A 469 -24.53 -10.59 47.73
N PRO A 470 -23.57 -10.86 48.65
CA PRO A 470 -22.92 -9.84 49.49
C PRO A 470 -21.97 -8.92 48.68
N ILE A 471 -22.35 -8.60 47.46
CA ILE A 471 -21.70 -7.69 46.53
C ILE A 471 -22.81 -6.81 45.96
N LYS A 472 -22.81 -5.52 46.34
CA LYS A 472 -23.69 -4.53 45.71
C LYS A 472 -23.10 -4.13 44.36
N ILE A 473 -23.59 -4.76 43.30
CA ILE A 473 -23.23 -4.39 41.93
C ILE A 473 -23.99 -3.12 41.58
N HIS A 474 -23.28 -1.99 41.56
CA HIS A 474 -23.78 -0.72 41.04
C HIS A 474 -23.69 -0.69 39.51
N ASP A 475 -24.37 0.28 38.89
CA ASP A 475 -24.24 0.51 37.46
C ASP A 475 -22.79 0.80 37.06
N ALA A 476 -22.40 0.29 35.89
CA ALA A 476 -21.07 0.50 35.35
C ALA A 476 -20.77 2.00 35.21
N ILE A 477 -19.59 2.40 35.70
CA ILE A 477 -19.08 3.79 35.55
C ILE A 477 -18.87 4.13 34.07
N TYR A 478 -18.43 3.13 33.27
CA TYR A 478 -18.26 3.26 31.82
C TYR A 478 -18.85 2.04 31.12
N GLY A 479 -19.56 2.28 30.02
CA GLY A 479 -20.29 1.24 29.27
C GLY A 479 -21.63 0.88 29.90
N SER A 480 -22.30 -0.13 29.35
CA SER A 480 -23.56 -0.65 29.89
C SER A 480 -23.36 -2.00 30.60
N ASN A 481 -24.21 -2.31 31.58
CA ASN A 481 -24.20 -3.60 32.30
C ASN A 481 -24.53 -4.81 31.37
N SER A 482 -25.01 -4.55 30.15
CA SER A 482 -25.30 -5.53 29.09
C SER A 482 -24.55 -5.22 27.80
N GLY A 483 -23.34 -4.64 27.89
CA GLY A 483 -22.53 -4.30 26.71
C GLY A 483 -22.18 -5.52 25.88
N SER A 484 -22.41 -5.42 24.55
CA SER A 484 -22.01 -6.46 23.59
C SER A 484 -20.51 -6.42 23.33
N PHE A 485 -19.92 -7.58 23.02
CA PHE A 485 -18.53 -7.71 22.59
C PHE A 485 -18.16 -6.77 21.43
N THR A 486 -19.12 -6.47 20.55
CA THR A 486 -18.98 -5.51 19.44
C THR A 486 -18.49 -4.13 19.89
N GLN A 487 -18.98 -3.64 21.04
CA GLN A 487 -18.62 -2.32 21.57
C GLN A 487 -17.13 -2.25 21.96
N PHE A 488 -16.55 -3.38 22.39
CA PHE A 488 -15.13 -3.47 22.76
C PHE A 488 -14.20 -3.48 21.54
N VAL A 489 -14.61 -4.19 20.49
CA VAL A 489 -13.80 -4.42 19.29
C VAL A 489 -13.92 -3.28 18.27
N ALA A 490 -15.06 -2.58 18.23
CA ALA A 490 -15.36 -1.53 17.25
C ALA A 490 -14.24 -0.47 17.08
N PRO A 491 -13.70 0.18 18.13
CA PRO A 491 -12.60 1.15 17.97
C PRO A 491 -11.35 0.55 17.33
N GLY A 492 -11.05 -0.71 17.67
CA GLY A 492 -9.92 -1.42 17.08
C GLY A 492 -10.12 -1.72 15.60
N THR A 493 -11.32 -2.13 15.19
CA THR A 493 -11.66 -2.36 13.77
C THR A 493 -11.46 -1.10 12.96
N VAL A 494 -11.96 0.03 13.47
CA VAL A 494 -11.83 1.33 12.81
C VAL A 494 -10.36 1.72 12.61
N CYS A 495 -9.54 1.61 13.66
CA CYS A 495 -8.10 1.93 13.56
C CYS A 495 -7.35 1.03 12.57
N ILE A 496 -7.62 -0.29 12.57
CA ILE A 496 -6.96 -1.22 11.64
C ILE A 496 -7.36 -0.92 10.20
N CYS A 497 -8.65 -0.70 9.93
CA CYS A 497 -9.11 -0.35 8.58
C CYS A 497 -8.46 0.96 8.09
N MET A 498 -8.44 1.98 8.95
CA MET A 498 -7.86 3.29 8.61
C MET A 498 -6.35 3.23 8.40
N PHE A 499 -5.63 2.30 9.04
CA PHE A 499 -4.20 2.11 8.81
C PHE A 499 -3.95 1.30 7.52
N PHE A 500 -4.71 0.24 7.28
CA PHE A 500 -4.43 -0.74 6.24
C PHE A 500 -4.88 -0.32 4.84
N LEU A 501 -6.05 0.31 4.71
CA LEU A 501 -6.56 0.72 3.39
C LEU A 501 -5.61 1.69 2.68
N PRO A 502 -5.04 2.71 3.36
CA PRO A 502 -4.06 3.58 2.72
C PRO A 502 -2.76 2.89 2.32
N ILE A 503 -2.32 1.88 3.09
CA ILE A 503 -1.11 1.11 2.77
C ILE A 503 -1.27 0.42 1.42
N ILE A 504 -2.36 -0.31 1.22
CA ILE A 504 -2.61 -1.04 -0.02
C ILE A 504 -2.60 -0.06 -1.20
N PHE A 505 -3.42 0.98 -1.13
CA PHE A 505 -3.57 1.91 -2.25
C PHE A 505 -2.24 2.58 -2.64
N THR A 506 -1.52 3.15 -1.67
CA THR A 506 -0.25 3.82 -1.94
C THR A 506 0.81 2.86 -2.45
N THR A 507 0.85 1.63 -1.93
CA THR A 507 1.79 0.60 -2.40
C THR A 507 1.53 0.26 -3.87
N PHE A 508 0.27 0.02 -4.25
CA PHE A 508 -0.09 -0.34 -5.62
C PHE A 508 0.17 0.79 -6.61
N VAL A 509 -0.31 2.01 -6.34
CA VAL A 509 -0.15 3.15 -7.25
C VAL A 509 1.33 3.49 -7.45
N MET A 510 2.14 3.42 -6.40
CA MET A 510 3.55 3.79 -6.52
C MET A 510 4.39 2.73 -7.22
N LEU A 511 4.03 1.45 -7.11
CA LEU A 511 4.65 0.38 -7.90
C LEU A 511 4.26 0.46 -9.38
N ASP A 512 3.04 0.89 -9.69
CA ASP A 512 2.57 1.11 -11.07
C ASP A 512 3.43 2.19 -11.76
N GLU A 513 3.69 3.30 -11.07
CA GLU A 513 4.58 4.35 -11.60
C GLU A 513 6.03 3.88 -11.80
N GLN A 514 6.48 2.88 -11.03
CA GLN A 514 7.84 2.33 -11.11
C GLN A 514 7.99 1.30 -12.23
N ASN A 515 7.05 0.36 -12.35
CA ASN A 515 7.17 -0.78 -13.26
C ASN A 515 7.03 -0.41 -14.74
N ASP A 516 6.32 0.69 -15.05
CA ASP A 516 6.13 1.16 -16.43
C ASP A 516 7.26 2.08 -16.94
N GLY A 517 8.34 2.28 -16.16
CA GLY A 517 9.44 3.20 -16.49
C GLY A 517 9.03 4.68 -16.55
N ILE A 518 7.78 4.97 -16.20
CA ILE A 518 7.19 6.32 -16.20
C ILE A 518 7.92 7.20 -15.18
N LEU A 519 8.22 6.66 -13.99
CA LEU A 519 8.96 7.38 -12.96
C LEU A 519 10.30 7.89 -13.47
N ASP A 520 11.08 7.04 -14.15
CA ASP A 520 12.40 7.43 -14.67
C ASP A 520 12.29 8.51 -15.74
N ARG A 521 11.33 8.40 -16.66
CA ARG A 521 11.07 9.43 -17.67
C ARG A 521 10.70 10.78 -17.03
N VAL A 522 9.85 10.76 -16.01
CA VAL A 522 9.41 11.97 -15.30
C VAL A 522 10.57 12.60 -14.51
N LEU A 523 11.43 11.80 -13.88
CA LEU A 523 12.65 12.28 -13.21
C LEU A 523 13.62 12.91 -14.22
N THR A 524 13.79 12.32 -15.41
CA THR A 524 14.61 12.90 -16.49
C THR A 524 14.01 14.16 -17.11
N SER A 525 12.71 14.41 -16.91
CA SER A 525 12.07 15.67 -17.29
C SER A 525 12.26 16.77 -16.22
N GLY A 526 12.98 16.45 -15.14
CA GLY A 526 13.36 17.41 -14.11
C GLY A 526 12.47 17.44 -12.87
N MET A 527 11.49 16.56 -12.76
CA MET A 527 10.71 16.37 -11.53
C MET A 527 11.53 15.71 -10.43
N THR A 528 11.18 16.01 -9.18
CA THR A 528 11.76 15.38 -8.00
C THR A 528 10.83 14.31 -7.43
N TYR A 529 11.41 13.28 -6.81
CA TYR A 529 10.62 12.25 -6.13
C TYR A 529 9.70 12.83 -5.03
N LEU A 530 10.14 13.90 -4.35
CA LEU A 530 9.34 14.59 -3.34
C LEU A 530 8.09 15.24 -3.94
N GLU A 531 8.17 15.87 -5.12
CA GLU A 531 7.00 16.44 -5.80
C GLU A 531 5.96 15.36 -6.14
N ILE A 532 6.43 14.20 -6.63
CA ILE A 532 5.58 13.05 -6.97
C ILE A 532 4.90 12.49 -5.72
N ALA A 533 5.69 12.20 -4.67
CA ALA A 533 5.19 11.65 -3.42
C ALA A 533 4.20 12.60 -2.71
N LEU A 534 4.46 13.92 -2.73
CA LEU A 534 3.55 14.92 -2.18
C LEU A 534 2.24 15.00 -2.97
N ALA A 535 2.30 14.95 -4.31
CA ALA A 535 1.09 14.99 -5.14
C ALA A 535 0.22 13.75 -4.92
N HIS A 536 0.84 12.58 -4.75
CA HIS A 536 0.15 11.36 -4.36
C HIS A 536 -0.46 11.49 -2.95
N SER A 537 0.29 12.06 -2.00
CA SER A 537 -0.16 12.23 -0.61
C SER A 537 -1.41 13.12 -0.51
N VAL A 538 -1.54 14.16 -1.35
CA VAL A 538 -2.73 15.03 -1.35
C VAL A 538 -3.97 14.27 -1.82
N VAL A 539 -3.85 13.48 -2.89
CA VAL A 539 -4.95 12.62 -3.37
C VAL A 539 -5.33 11.63 -2.28
N GLN A 540 -4.34 11.02 -1.63
CA GLN A 540 -4.60 10.02 -0.61
C GLN A 540 -5.24 10.59 0.65
N PHE A 541 -4.89 11.82 1.01
CA PHE A 541 -5.56 12.55 2.08
C PHE A 541 -7.07 12.70 1.83
N THR A 542 -7.50 12.94 0.58
CA THR A 542 -8.93 13.00 0.27
C THR A 542 -9.64 11.68 0.50
N TYR A 543 -9.01 10.55 0.14
CA TYR A 543 -9.57 9.22 0.42
C TYR A 543 -9.64 8.93 1.91
N ILE A 544 -8.56 9.21 2.66
CA ILE A 544 -8.52 9.02 4.12
C ILE A 544 -9.66 9.78 4.81
N CYS A 545 -9.92 11.03 4.40
CA CYS A 545 -11.04 11.81 4.96
C CYS A 545 -12.40 11.17 4.67
N ILE A 546 -12.64 10.73 3.43
CA ILE A 546 -13.91 10.09 3.06
C ILE A 546 -14.09 8.77 3.82
N GLN A 547 -13.07 7.92 3.83
CA GLN A 547 -13.10 6.63 4.53
C GLN A 547 -13.32 6.79 6.04
N ALA A 548 -12.70 7.80 6.67
CA ALA A 548 -12.90 8.08 8.08
C ALA A 548 -14.35 8.51 8.38
N ILE A 549 -14.97 9.33 7.53
CA ILE A 549 -16.37 9.73 7.66
C ILE A 549 -17.29 8.52 7.50
N GLU A 550 -17.11 7.73 6.45
CA GLU A 550 -17.92 6.54 6.15
C GLU A 550 -17.89 5.53 7.31
N ILE A 551 -16.68 5.21 7.81
CA ILE A 551 -16.51 4.25 8.90
C ILE A 551 -17.14 4.78 10.19
N LEU A 552 -16.99 6.06 10.52
CA LEU A 552 -17.61 6.63 11.72
C LEU A 552 -19.14 6.60 11.65
N ILE A 553 -19.72 6.95 10.50
CA ILE A 553 -21.17 6.91 10.28
C ILE A 553 -21.69 5.48 10.41
N ILE A 554 -21.08 4.51 9.72
CA ILE A 554 -21.55 3.12 9.74
C ILE A 554 -21.39 2.53 11.14
N MET A 555 -20.20 2.65 11.75
CA MET A 555 -19.90 1.98 13.01
C MET A 555 -20.70 2.57 14.18
N TYR A 556 -20.81 3.89 14.29
CA TYR A 556 -21.38 4.52 15.50
C TYR A 556 -22.81 5.04 15.31
N ILE A 557 -23.20 5.47 14.10
CA ILE A 557 -24.56 5.97 13.84
C ILE A 557 -25.48 4.83 13.40
N PHE A 558 -25.10 4.06 12.37
CA PHE A 558 -25.97 3.02 11.82
C PHE A 558 -26.11 1.80 12.74
N TYR A 559 -25.00 1.30 13.28
CA TYR A 559 -25.01 0.17 14.23
C TYR A 559 -25.18 0.58 15.70
N GLY A 560 -25.28 1.89 16.00
CA GLY A 560 -25.59 2.39 17.34
C GLY A 560 -24.52 2.12 18.40
N ASN A 561 -23.25 1.93 18.02
CA ASN A 561 -22.17 1.80 18.99
C ASN A 561 -21.96 3.14 19.75
N PRO A 562 -21.63 3.10 21.05
CA PRO A 562 -21.51 4.31 21.85
C PRO A 562 -20.32 5.18 21.42
N PHE A 563 -20.58 6.48 21.23
CA PHE A 563 -19.56 7.50 21.02
C PHE A 563 -19.81 8.66 21.99
N ILE A 564 -19.20 8.60 23.18
CA ILE A 564 -19.45 9.56 24.28
C ILE A 564 -18.57 10.81 24.15
N GLY A 565 -17.33 10.65 23.67
CA GLY A 565 -16.36 11.74 23.59
C GLY A 565 -16.54 12.68 22.38
N SER A 566 -15.55 13.55 22.18
CA SER A 566 -15.56 14.46 21.04
C SER A 566 -15.27 13.76 19.71
N VAL A 567 -16.22 13.87 18.76
CA VAL A 567 -16.08 13.34 17.39
C VAL A 567 -14.88 13.96 16.67
N THR A 568 -14.57 15.24 16.94
CA THR A 568 -13.45 15.93 16.28
C THR A 568 -12.10 15.33 16.67
N ILE A 569 -11.91 14.99 17.94
CA ILE A 569 -10.68 14.35 18.43
C ILE A 569 -10.56 12.95 17.81
N GLY A 570 -11.63 12.16 17.84
CA GLY A 570 -11.66 10.84 17.20
C GLY A 570 -11.32 10.90 15.71
N PHE A 571 -11.98 11.79 14.96
CA PHE A 571 -11.73 11.99 13.53
C PHE A 571 -10.28 12.43 13.24
N SER A 572 -9.74 13.37 14.02
CA SER A 572 -8.34 13.79 13.86
C SER A 572 -7.34 12.66 14.10
N LEU A 573 -7.61 11.78 15.09
CA LEU A 573 -6.79 10.60 15.34
C LEU A 573 -6.82 9.62 14.15
N LEU A 574 -8.01 9.39 13.56
CA LEU A 574 -8.14 8.53 12.38
C LEU A 574 -7.39 9.06 11.16
N ILE A 575 -7.38 10.39 10.96
CA ILE A 575 -6.58 11.02 9.89
C ILE A 575 -5.09 10.76 10.12
N VAL A 576 -4.59 10.96 11.34
CA VAL A 576 -3.18 10.72 11.66
C VAL A 576 -2.81 9.25 11.45
N ILE A 577 -3.70 8.31 11.85
CA ILE A 577 -3.52 6.87 11.58
C ILE A 577 -3.42 6.60 10.07
N GLY A 578 -4.32 7.18 9.28
CA GLY A 578 -4.33 7.00 7.83
C GLY A 578 -3.08 7.56 7.15
N ILE A 579 -2.58 8.72 7.60
CA ILE A 579 -1.33 9.32 7.10
C ILE A 579 -0.14 8.41 7.44
N THR A 580 -0.05 7.88 8.66
CA THR A 580 1.03 6.95 9.02
C THR A 580 0.96 5.67 8.17
N GLY A 581 -0.24 5.15 7.90
CA GLY A 581 -0.45 4.02 6.98
C GLY A 581 0.05 4.32 5.57
N MET A 582 -0.30 5.48 5.01
CA MET A 582 0.19 5.92 3.70
C MET A 582 1.73 5.99 3.64
N ILE A 583 2.39 6.55 4.67
CA ILE A 583 3.86 6.62 4.73
C ILE A 583 4.47 5.21 4.76
N TYR A 584 3.87 4.28 5.49
CA TYR A 584 4.28 2.87 5.47
C TYR A 584 4.05 2.21 4.10
N GLY A 585 3.00 2.60 3.38
CA GLY A 585 2.78 2.18 1.98
C GLY A 585 3.94 2.56 1.06
N PHE A 586 4.51 3.76 1.21
CA PHE A 586 5.72 4.14 0.48
C PHE A 586 6.94 3.26 0.84
N VAL A 587 7.08 2.87 2.11
CA VAL A 587 8.14 1.92 2.53
C VAL A 587 7.98 0.59 1.81
N LEU A 588 6.76 0.04 1.75
CA LEU A 588 6.50 -1.24 1.07
C LEU A 588 6.72 -1.16 -0.44
N ALA A 589 6.30 -0.07 -1.10
CA ALA A 589 6.57 0.15 -2.52
C ALA A 589 8.07 0.27 -2.80
N LEU A 590 8.81 0.99 -1.96
CA LEU A 590 10.26 1.14 -2.12
C LEU A 590 11.05 -0.09 -1.70
N ALA A 591 10.51 -0.99 -0.88
CA ALA A 591 11.21 -2.20 -0.45
C ALA A 591 11.10 -3.34 -1.46
N ASN A 592 10.03 -3.36 -2.26
CA ASN A 592 9.72 -4.45 -3.19
C ASN A 592 9.79 -3.96 -4.64
N ASP A 593 10.04 -4.86 -5.58
CA ASP A 593 10.01 -4.54 -7.02
C ASP A 593 8.78 -5.15 -7.72
N SER A 594 8.11 -6.10 -7.08
CA SER A 594 6.94 -6.79 -7.62
C SER A 594 5.67 -6.46 -6.84
N HIS A 595 4.56 -6.24 -7.56
CA HIS A 595 3.23 -6.07 -6.97
C HIS A 595 2.85 -7.23 -6.04
N PHE A 596 3.17 -8.48 -6.41
CA PHE A 596 2.84 -9.65 -5.58
C PHE A 596 3.60 -9.66 -4.26
N ALA A 597 4.92 -9.43 -4.31
CA ALA A 597 5.76 -9.39 -3.12
C ALA A 597 5.31 -8.29 -2.14
N ALA A 598 5.01 -7.10 -2.68
CA ALA A 598 4.53 -5.98 -1.89
C ALA A 598 3.14 -6.25 -1.27
N GLY A 599 2.23 -6.87 -2.04
CA GLY A 599 0.91 -7.28 -1.55
C GLY A 599 0.99 -8.28 -0.40
N PHE A 600 1.82 -9.33 -0.53
CA PHE A 600 2.03 -10.30 0.55
C PHE A 600 2.69 -9.68 1.77
N ALA A 601 3.67 -8.78 1.59
CA ALA A 601 4.28 -8.04 2.70
C ALA A 601 3.25 -7.16 3.42
N GLY A 602 2.38 -6.48 2.68
CA GLY A 602 1.28 -5.69 3.22
C GLY A 602 0.30 -6.54 4.05
N ILE A 603 -0.22 -7.63 3.48
CA ILE A 603 -1.16 -8.54 4.15
C ILE A 603 -0.53 -9.19 5.38
N GLY A 604 0.71 -9.68 5.26
CA GLY A 604 1.44 -10.31 6.37
C GLY A 604 1.68 -9.34 7.52
N SER A 605 2.07 -8.10 7.21
CA SER A 605 2.24 -7.05 8.23
C SER A 605 0.93 -6.71 8.93
N ASN A 606 -0.20 -6.62 8.20
CA ASN A 606 -1.50 -6.34 8.79
C ASN A 606 -1.99 -7.46 9.72
N PHE A 607 -1.81 -8.72 9.32
CA PHE A 607 -2.18 -9.85 10.16
C PHE A 607 -1.40 -9.87 11.49
N LEU A 608 -0.09 -9.57 11.44
CA LEU A 608 0.74 -9.45 12.64
C LEU A 608 0.27 -8.31 13.56
N LEU A 609 -0.08 -7.15 12.98
CA LEU A 609 -0.60 -6.01 13.72
C LEU A 609 -1.91 -6.36 14.43
N MET A 610 -2.84 -7.02 13.73
CA MET A 610 -4.15 -7.43 14.28
C MET A 610 -4.00 -8.27 15.55
N CYS A 611 -3.02 -9.19 15.59
CA CYS A 611 -2.76 -10.05 16.73
C CYS A 611 -2.08 -9.33 17.91
N ALA A 612 -1.24 -8.33 17.63
CA ALA A 612 -0.41 -7.68 18.65
C ALA A 612 -1.01 -6.40 19.27
N CYS A 613 -1.88 -5.69 18.55
CA CYS A 613 -2.30 -4.33 18.92
C CYS A 613 -3.43 -4.22 19.96
N GLY A 614 -3.92 -5.33 20.51
CA GLY A 614 -5.01 -5.31 21.49
C GLY A 614 -6.41 -5.14 20.90
N PHE A 615 -6.56 -5.50 19.63
CA PHE A 615 -7.80 -5.46 18.86
C PHE A 615 -8.84 -6.49 19.33
N ILE A 616 -8.48 -7.78 19.31
CA ILE A 616 -9.36 -8.90 19.74
C ILE A 616 -9.26 -9.12 21.25
N TRP A 617 -8.03 -9.13 21.78
CA TRP A 617 -7.77 -9.47 23.17
C TRP A 617 -7.06 -8.31 23.88
N PRO A 618 -7.40 -8.02 25.15
CA PRO A 618 -6.71 -6.98 25.91
C PRO A 618 -5.19 -7.23 25.98
N THR A 619 -4.40 -6.17 25.82
CA THR A 619 -2.92 -6.25 25.80
C THR A 619 -2.35 -6.77 27.13
N GLN A 620 -3.10 -6.65 28.23
CA GLN A 620 -2.73 -7.15 29.55
C GLN A 620 -2.63 -8.67 29.60
N GLY A 621 -3.38 -9.39 28.75
CA GLY A 621 -3.39 -10.85 28.65
C GLY A 621 -2.25 -11.42 27.82
N ALA A 622 -1.40 -10.59 27.22
CA ALA A 622 -0.24 -11.06 26.47
C ALA A 622 0.82 -11.69 27.39
N ARG A 623 1.50 -12.73 26.89
CA ARG A 623 2.68 -13.33 27.57
C ARG A 623 3.82 -12.31 27.70
N HIS A 624 4.73 -12.52 28.64
CA HIS A 624 5.75 -11.55 29.04
C HIS A 624 6.48 -10.86 27.87
N PHE A 625 7.01 -11.61 26.89
CA PHE A 625 7.72 -11.03 25.74
C PHE A 625 6.83 -10.08 24.92
N VAL A 626 5.65 -10.56 24.52
CA VAL A 626 4.69 -9.83 23.70
C VAL A 626 4.12 -8.60 24.45
N LYS A 627 3.94 -8.72 25.77
CA LYS A 627 3.43 -7.62 26.61
C LYS A 627 4.35 -6.39 26.59
N TYR A 628 5.67 -6.58 26.53
CA TYR A 628 6.62 -5.47 26.40
C TYR A 628 6.67 -4.92 24.97
N THR A 629 6.66 -5.79 23.96
CA THR A 629 6.76 -5.36 22.55
C THR A 629 5.48 -4.72 22.01
N ASN A 630 4.30 -5.08 22.53
CA ASN A 630 3.01 -4.55 22.08
C ASN A 630 2.91 -3.03 22.17
N LYS A 631 3.57 -2.39 23.16
CA LYS A 631 3.60 -0.93 23.27
C LYS A 631 4.33 -0.25 22.12
N PHE A 632 5.26 -0.96 21.47
CA PHE A 632 5.98 -0.47 20.31
C PHE A 632 5.25 -0.76 19.00
N VAL A 633 4.20 -1.57 19.01
CA VAL A 633 3.41 -1.81 17.80
C VAL A 633 2.65 -0.52 17.42
N PRO A 634 2.72 -0.04 16.16
CA PRO A 634 2.29 1.32 15.79
C PRO A 634 0.88 1.71 16.25
N ILE A 635 -0.08 0.80 16.09
CA ILE A 635 -1.50 1.08 16.26
C ILE A 635 -1.98 0.88 17.72
N THR A 636 -1.21 0.19 18.58
CA THR A 636 -1.66 -0.24 19.91
C THR A 636 -2.14 0.91 20.79
N LEU A 637 -1.32 1.97 20.91
CA LEU A 637 -1.65 3.14 21.71
C LEU A 637 -2.77 3.98 21.07
N ALA A 638 -2.88 3.96 19.75
CA ALA A 638 -3.95 4.64 19.03
C ALA A 638 -5.32 3.96 19.24
N ILE A 639 -5.36 2.62 19.32
CA ILE A 639 -6.57 1.87 19.69
C ILE A 639 -7.00 2.17 21.12
N GLU A 640 -6.05 2.22 22.06
CA GLU A 640 -6.35 2.57 23.45
C GLU A 640 -6.90 4.00 23.56
N ALA A 641 -6.31 4.94 22.82
CA ALA A 641 -6.79 6.31 22.70
C ALA A 641 -8.23 6.37 22.14
N LEU A 642 -8.49 5.74 20.99
CA LEU A 642 -9.81 5.76 20.37
C LEU A 642 -10.87 5.09 21.25
N ARG A 643 -10.54 3.94 21.87
CA ARG A 643 -11.43 3.25 22.83
C ARG A 643 -11.76 4.14 24.04
N GLY A 644 -10.77 4.89 24.54
CA GLY A 644 -10.98 5.86 25.61
C GLY A 644 -11.89 7.03 25.21
N ILE A 645 -11.75 7.54 23.98
CA ILE A 645 -12.60 8.61 23.45
C ILE A 645 -14.05 8.12 23.30
N THR A 646 -14.25 6.94 22.68
CA THR A 646 -15.59 6.46 22.31
C THR A 646 -16.36 5.92 23.52
N MET A 647 -15.73 5.08 24.34
CA MET A 647 -16.40 4.41 25.46
C MET A 647 -16.34 5.19 26.79
N ARG A 648 -15.33 6.04 26.99
CA ARG A 648 -15.11 6.73 28.28
C ARG A 648 -15.25 8.25 28.20
N GLY A 649 -15.36 8.80 26.99
CA GLY A 649 -15.49 10.24 26.79
C GLY A 649 -14.23 11.04 27.13
N TRP A 650 -13.05 10.42 27.07
CA TRP A 650 -11.80 11.10 27.43
C TRP A 650 -11.47 12.24 26.46
N SER A 651 -11.10 13.40 27.02
CA SER A 651 -10.59 14.56 26.28
C SER A 651 -9.10 14.37 25.91
N PHE A 652 -8.56 15.32 25.15
CA PHE A 652 -7.14 15.33 24.75
C PHE A 652 -6.18 15.39 25.94
N ASP A 653 -6.62 15.90 27.10
CA ASP A 653 -5.80 16.04 28.32
C ASP A 653 -5.44 14.69 28.94
N HIS A 654 -6.22 13.65 28.64
CA HIS A 654 -6.00 12.34 29.22
C HIS A 654 -4.75 11.66 28.62
N LYS A 655 -3.91 11.09 29.50
CA LYS A 655 -2.64 10.43 29.14
C LYS A 655 -2.74 9.46 27.96
N ALA A 656 -3.76 8.62 27.96
CA ALA A 656 -3.95 7.64 26.89
C ALA A 656 -4.20 8.30 25.52
N VAL A 657 -4.92 9.43 25.48
CA VAL A 657 -5.33 10.08 24.23
C VAL A 657 -4.14 10.74 23.55
N TYR A 658 -3.43 11.65 24.23
CA TYR A 658 -2.28 12.32 23.62
C TYR A 658 -1.11 11.36 23.34
N MET A 659 -0.93 10.30 24.14
CA MET A 659 0.07 9.26 23.85
C MET A 659 -0.25 8.49 22.56
N GLY A 660 -1.53 8.30 22.23
CA GLY A 660 -1.95 7.75 20.94
C GLY A 660 -1.47 8.60 19.76
N PHE A 661 -1.67 9.91 19.82
CA PHE A 661 -1.18 10.84 18.79
C PHE A 661 0.35 10.84 18.69
N ILE A 662 1.04 10.95 19.82
CA ILE A 662 2.52 10.95 19.87
C ILE A 662 3.07 9.66 19.23
N SER A 663 2.50 8.50 19.57
CA SER A 663 2.89 7.21 18.97
C SER A 663 2.79 7.25 17.45
N MET A 664 1.67 7.73 16.91
CA MET A 664 1.48 7.78 15.46
C MET A 664 2.44 8.75 14.76
N PHE A 665 2.75 9.90 15.37
CA PHE A 665 3.74 10.84 14.84
C PHE A 665 5.17 10.26 14.86
N ILE A 666 5.55 9.57 15.94
CA ILE A 666 6.85 8.90 16.02
C ILE A 666 6.96 7.84 14.92
N TRP A 667 5.92 7.02 14.73
CA TRP A 667 5.91 6.00 13.68
C TRP A 667 5.90 6.59 12.27
N ALA A 668 5.17 7.70 12.04
CA ALA A 668 5.22 8.42 10.78
C ALA A 668 6.65 8.89 10.45
N LEU A 669 7.37 9.42 11.45
CA LEU A 669 8.76 9.85 11.30
C LEU A 669 9.71 8.66 11.06
N ILE A 670 9.54 7.55 11.77
CA ILE A 670 10.33 6.32 11.55
C ILE A 670 10.13 5.81 10.12
N PHE A 671 8.88 5.65 9.67
CA PHE A 671 8.60 5.18 8.32
C PHE A 671 9.08 6.15 7.25
N TYR A 672 9.01 7.46 7.50
CA TYR A 672 9.59 8.45 6.60
C TYR A 672 11.12 8.30 6.48
N ILE A 673 11.84 8.13 7.59
CA ILE A 673 13.29 7.93 7.59
C ILE A 673 13.65 6.64 6.84
N ILE A 674 12.92 5.55 7.08
CA ILE A 674 13.11 4.27 6.38
C ILE A 674 12.85 4.45 4.88
N SER A 675 11.76 5.11 4.50
CA SER A 675 11.42 5.41 3.10
C SER A 675 12.53 6.22 2.42
N TYR A 676 13.04 7.26 3.09
CA TYR A 676 14.15 8.07 2.58
C TYR A 676 15.46 7.27 2.46
N ALA A 677 15.77 6.42 3.43
CA ALA A 677 16.95 5.54 3.39
C ALA A 677 16.86 4.52 2.25
N LEU A 678 15.69 3.90 2.05
CA LEU A 678 15.41 2.98 0.95
C LEU A 678 15.48 3.69 -0.40
N TYR A 679 14.89 4.88 -0.52
CA TYR A 679 15.00 5.70 -1.73
C TYR A 679 16.46 6.00 -2.08
N LYS A 680 17.27 6.41 -1.10
CA LYS A 680 18.70 6.70 -1.31
C LYS A 680 19.49 5.45 -1.68
N SER A 681 19.17 4.30 -1.07
CA SER A 681 19.78 3.00 -1.38
C SER A 681 19.41 2.54 -2.79
N LYS A 682 18.11 2.55 -3.13
CA LYS A 682 17.61 2.19 -4.45
C LYS A 682 18.03 3.17 -5.56
N LYS A 683 18.36 4.44 -5.29
CA LYS A 683 19.03 5.31 -6.27
C LYS A 683 20.34 4.68 -6.81
N GLY A 684 20.92 3.70 -6.08
CA GLY A 684 21.98 2.81 -6.55
C GLY A 684 21.52 1.47 -7.15
N THR A 685 20.39 0.90 -6.70
CA THR A 685 19.91 -0.47 -7.03
C THR A 685 18.70 -0.59 -7.98
N TRP A 686 17.95 0.47 -8.31
CA TRP A 686 17.00 0.50 -9.46
C TRP A 686 17.67 0.13 -10.81
N ARG A 687 18.99 -0.02 -10.77
CA ARG A 687 19.93 -0.26 -11.85
C ARG A 687 20.45 -1.70 -11.82
N LYS A 688 19.63 -2.69 -11.47
CA LYS A 688 20.03 -4.11 -11.38
C LYS A 688 19.05 -5.12 -11.96
N VAL A 689 17.95 -4.66 -12.56
CA VAL A 689 17.07 -5.52 -13.35
C VAL A 689 17.38 -5.33 -14.82
#